data_AF-A0A7S9CBP7-F1
#
_entry.id   AF-A0A7S9CBP7-F1
#
_cell.length_a   1.000
_cell.length_b   1.000
_cell.length_c   1.000
_cell.angle_alpha   90.00
_cell.angle_beta   90.00
_cell.angle_gamma   90.00
#
_symmetry.space_group_name_H-M   'P 1'
#
loop_
_entity.id
_entity.type
_entity.pdbx_description
1 polymer ?
#
loop_
_entity_poly.entity_id
_entity_poly.type
_entity_poly.pdbx_seq_one_letter_code
_entity_poly.pdbx_strand_id
1 'polypeptide(L)'
;MITNPKTPSLPQRCIATLLMVALLAGCANPALRQAEELTRSQQLGEANNVLETALRQNPSDHKLRAAQLRTHASLVNRLLIQIETQRAAGRWDEARAGVAQLRELEPSHARLPAFEIEIERGQRHEGLLTQARQALREGKTARAESIARDITAESAGHGGARALLAQIAQARPLEFGASGELGPAFQKPVTLEFRDAPLRQVFEALARSSSVNFVFDKDVRSDAKVTVFLRQVSLDEAMRVILSTQQLDRKLLNDSSVLIFPNTQAKQREHQELITRTLYLTNADVKSAQAMVRTIAKVRDIHIDERLNLMVVRDTPEVMRLVEKLIASIDLPEPEVMLEVEVLDVASDQVEAIGMKWPEQVSYGVPGVDGAIDIRNRGNFRTTVANPAVSATLRGTSGNTSLLANPKIRVRNRDKAKVHIGQKLPVFTTTTNFTGATSVAASVSYLDVGLKLDVEPTIQLDNDVVIKVGLEVSNMIREVKGPGGTTAYEIGTRQTSTSLRLNDGETQVLAGLINDEDRKSANGVPGLSGLPVLGKLFGVQSDTRNKTEVVLLITPRIVRNTAVPDVGLTRLPGGTDASPGAFSSRLRDQARAGVGLAGAGAASARSAATAQAPAAGAAADAEVVLRLDVTPQVGAGGTVSVTLRHDSGVSVRGELEFDATRLQPAQAAAGNAAPGRMPFELTPRGERVVVLRALPAAAGQVLSVNVGGLSAAGLNGETPPVRVEGSGMVTVEVK
;
A
#
# COMPACT_ATOMS: atom_id res chain seq x y z
N MET A 1 -99.51 21.09 34.88
CA MET A 1 -98.79 20.08 35.69
C MET A 1 -97.49 19.75 35.00
N ILE A 2 -96.42 19.78 35.77
CA ILE A 2 -95.01 19.71 35.39
C ILE A 2 -94.63 18.27 35.00
N THR A 3 -93.93 18.07 33.88
CA THR A 3 -92.97 16.95 33.74
C THR A 3 -91.81 17.28 32.79
N ASN A 4 -90.63 17.05 33.32
CA ASN A 4 -89.24 17.32 32.90
C ASN A 4 -88.78 16.54 31.64
N PRO A 5 -87.82 17.04 30.82
CA PRO A 5 -87.27 16.30 29.69
C PRO A 5 -86.12 15.37 30.11
N LYS A 6 -86.03 14.19 29.50
CA LYS A 6 -85.05 13.14 29.79
C LYS A 6 -83.98 13.13 28.69
N THR A 7 -82.74 13.49 29.04
CA THR A 7 -81.53 13.36 28.20
C THR A 7 -81.08 11.90 28.13
N PRO A 8 -80.62 11.38 26.97
CA PRO A 8 -79.99 10.07 26.90
C PRO A 8 -78.51 10.14 27.34
N SER A 9 -78.18 9.39 28.40
CA SER A 9 -76.80 9.19 28.88
C SER A 9 -76.06 8.19 27.98
N LEU A 10 -74.98 8.63 27.32
CA LEU A 10 -74.00 7.74 26.68
C LEU A 10 -73.25 6.91 27.73
N PRO A 11 -72.94 5.62 27.47
CA PRO A 11 -72.26 4.77 28.43
C PRO A 11 -70.79 5.19 28.62
N GLN A 12 -70.42 5.48 29.87
CA GLN A 12 -69.05 5.82 30.35
C GLN A 12 -67.95 4.85 29.88
N ARG A 13 -68.31 3.61 29.49
CA ARG A 13 -67.36 2.60 28.99
C ARG A 13 -66.83 2.91 27.59
N CYS A 14 -67.57 3.65 26.77
CA CYS A 14 -67.13 4.09 25.45
C CYS A 14 -66.15 5.26 25.54
N ILE A 15 -66.33 6.18 26.49
CA ILE A 15 -65.42 7.33 26.67
C ILE A 15 -64.06 6.83 27.19
N ALA A 16 -64.03 5.88 28.12
CA ALA A 16 -62.78 5.32 28.64
C ALA A 16 -61.99 4.52 27.60
N THR A 17 -62.66 3.81 26.69
CA THR A 17 -61.99 3.08 25.60
C THR A 17 -61.51 4.01 24.49
N LEU A 18 -62.27 5.06 24.15
CA LEU A 18 -61.83 6.09 23.19
C LEU A 18 -60.67 6.94 23.75
N LEU A 19 -60.66 7.22 25.05
CA LEU A 19 -59.54 7.89 25.72
C LEU A 19 -58.29 7.00 25.79
N MET A 20 -58.45 5.69 26.01
CA MET A 20 -57.33 4.73 26.02
C MET A 20 -56.75 4.52 24.60
N VAL A 21 -57.59 4.53 23.56
CA VAL A 21 -57.14 4.49 22.15
C VAL A 21 -56.49 5.81 21.73
N ALA A 22 -56.98 6.96 22.21
CA ALA A 22 -56.34 8.26 21.99
C ALA A 22 -54.98 8.39 22.72
N LEU A 23 -54.85 7.79 23.91
CA LEU A 23 -53.57 7.69 24.65
C LEU A 23 -52.58 6.71 24.00
N LEU A 24 -53.05 5.70 23.26
CA LEU A 24 -52.20 4.76 22.52
C LEU A 24 -51.76 5.28 21.13
N ALA A 25 -52.52 6.21 20.53
CA ALA A 25 -52.16 6.84 19.25
C ALA A 25 -51.24 8.08 19.42
N GLY A 26 -51.15 8.62 20.63
CA GLY A 26 -50.35 9.81 20.93
C GLY A 26 -48.87 9.53 21.18
N CYS A 27 -48.12 9.01 20.20
CA CYS A 27 -46.64 8.94 20.30
C CYS A 27 -45.88 8.71 18.97
N ALA A 28 -46.47 9.04 17.82
CA ALA A 28 -45.75 8.99 16.53
C ALA A 28 -45.68 10.39 15.92
N ASN A 29 -44.55 11.08 16.10
CA ASN A 29 -44.31 12.39 15.51
C ASN A 29 -44.21 12.25 13.97
N PRO A 30 -45.13 12.86 13.18
CA PRO A 30 -45.17 12.67 11.73
C PRO A 30 -43.92 13.19 11.02
N ALA A 31 -43.29 14.25 11.54
CA ALA A 31 -42.05 14.80 10.98
C ALA A 31 -40.87 13.83 11.09
N LEU A 32 -40.82 13.03 12.17
CA LEU A 32 -39.77 12.04 12.37
C LEU A 32 -39.89 10.88 11.36
N ARG A 33 -41.12 10.44 11.06
CA ARG A 33 -41.37 9.42 10.02
C ARG A 33 -40.99 9.91 8.62
N GLN A 34 -41.37 11.15 8.30
CA GLN A 34 -41.04 11.75 7.01
C GLN A 34 -39.51 11.90 6.83
N ALA A 35 -38.80 12.32 7.89
CA ALA A 35 -37.35 12.40 7.86
C ALA A 35 -36.68 11.02 7.75
N GLU A 36 -37.20 9.99 8.42
CA GLU A 36 -36.72 8.61 8.27
C GLU A 36 -36.91 8.08 6.84
N GLU A 37 -38.03 8.42 6.19
CA GLU A 37 -38.32 8.03 4.81
C GLU A 37 -37.37 8.73 3.83
N LEU A 38 -37.14 10.03 3.99
CA LEU A 38 -36.17 10.80 3.20
C LEU A 38 -34.72 10.34 3.43
N THR A 39 -34.40 9.88 4.64
CA THR A 39 -33.10 9.28 4.93
C THR A 39 -32.92 7.95 4.20
N ARG A 40 -33.98 7.13 4.10
CA ARG A 40 -33.97 5.89 3.31
C ARG A 40 -33.87 6.13 1.81
N SER A 41 -34.45 7.22 1.29
CA SER A 41 -34.31 7.62 -0.13
C SER A 41 -32.98 8.31 -0.44
N GLN A 42 -32.03 8.36 0.50
CA GLN A 42 -30.72 9.04 0.40
C GLN A 42 -30.80 10.56 0.19
N GLN A 43 -31.95 11.18 0.45
CA GLN A 43 -32.17 12.64 0.37
C GLN A 43 -31.87 13.30 1.73
N LEU A 44 -30.62 13.21 2.17
CA LEU A 44 -30.19 13.67 3.50
C LEU A 44 -30.35 15.18 3.71
N GLY A 45 -30.19 15.99 2.65
CA GLY A 45 -30.37 17.44 2.74
C GLY A 45 -31.82 17.84 3.01
N GLU A 46 -32.76 17.23 2.31
CA GLU A 46 -34.19 17.46 2.54
C GLU A 46 -34.63 16.91 3.91
N ALA A 47 -34.12 15.74 4.31
CA ALA A 47 -34.37 15.17 5.63
C ALA A 47 -33.91 16.11 6.76
N ASN A 48 -32.71 16.72 6.63
CA ASN A 48 -32.22 17.68 7.61
C ASN A 48 -33.09 18.95 7.68
N ASN A 49 -33.54 19.48 6.53
CA ASN A 49 -34.43 20.64 6.48
C ASN A 49 -35.80 20.36 7.14
N VAL A 50 -36.37 19.18 6.92
CA VAL A 50 -37.63 18.75 7.58
C VAL A 50 -37.44 18.66 9.09
N LEU A 51 -36.31 18.13 9.56
CA LEU A 51 -36.00 18.04 10.99
C LEU A 51 -35.73 19.42 11.61
N GLU A 52 -35.05 20.33 10.91
CA GLU A 52 -34.83 21.71 11.37
C GLU A 52 -36.14 22.48 11.50
N THR A 53 -37.03 22.39 10.50
CA THR A 53 -38.34 23.04 10.55
C THR A 53 -39.20 22.47 11.69
N ALA A 54 -39.15 21.16 11.93
CA ALA A 54 -39.84 20.52 13.05
C ALA A 54 -39.26 20.93 14.42
N LEU A 55 -37.93 21.08 14.54
CA LEU A 55 -37.27 21.56 15.76
C LEU A 55 -37.56 23.03 16.07
N ARG A 56 -37.72 23.87 15.04
CA ARG A 56 -38.18 25.26 15.24
C ARG A 56 -39.59 25.32 15.83
N GLN A 57 -40.45 24.37 15.49
CA GLN A 57 -41.80 24.26 16.05
C GLN A 57 -41.80 23.65 17.46
N ASN A 58 -40.94 22.67 17.73
CA ASN A 58 -40.83 21.97 19.02
C ASN A 58 -39.37 21.87 19.52
N PRO A 59 -38.83 22.92 20.18
CA PRO A 59 -37.41 22.98 20.55
C PRO A 59 -36.98 22.00 21.66
N SER A 60 -37.92 21.51 22.47
CA SER A 60 -37.68 20.64 23.62
C SER A 60 -37.80 19.14 23.32
N ASP A 61 -38.11 18.74 22.09
CA ASP A 61 -38.24 17.34 21.73
C ASP A 61 -36.86 16.70 21.52
N HIS A 62 -36.40 15.95 22.53
CA HIS A 62 -35.12 15.25 22.51
C HIS A 62 -35.01 14.20 21.39
N LYS A 63 -36.13 13.63 20.91
CA LYS A 63 -36.11 12.63 19.83
C LYS A 63 -35.86 13.27 18.47
N LEU A 64 -36.52 14.39 18.19
CA LEU A 64 -36.25 15.20 16.99
C LEU A 64 -34.82 15.73 16.98
N ARG A 65 -34.33 16.19 18.14
CA ARG A 65 -32.94 16.67 18.27
C ARG A 65 -31.92 15.56 18.02
N ALA A 66 -32.15 14.37 18.58
CA ALA A 66 -31.28 13.22 18.32
C ALA A 66 -31.30 12.80 16.84
N ALA A 67 -32.47 12.80 16.19
CA ALA A 67 -32.60 12.49 14.76
C ALA A 67 -31.90 13.54 13.87
N GLN A 68 -32.02 14.83 14.20
CA GLN A 68 -31.35 15.91 13.49
C GLN A 68 -29.82 15.80 13.62
N LEU A 69 -29.30 15.57 14.81
CA LEU A 69 -27.86 15.37 15.03
C LEU A 69 -27.31 14.19 14.21
N ARG A 70 -28.04 13.07 14.15
CA ARG A 70 -27.64 11.90 13.34
C ARG A 70 -27.66 12.20 11.84
N THR A 71 -28.69 12.88 11.36
CA THR A 71 -28.86 13.23 9.93
C THR A 71 -27.81 14.25 9.51
N HIS A 72 -27.57 15.28 10.33
CA HIS A 72 -26.53 16.27 10.15
C HIS A 72 -25.14 15.63 10.08
N ALA A 73 -24.80 14.76 11.05
CA ALA A 73 -23.53 14.03 11.03
C ALA A 73 -23.35 13.15 9.79
N SER A 74 -24.43 12.51 9.31
CA SER A 74 -24.40 11.70 8.09
C SER A 74 -24.17 12.54 6.83
N LEU A 75 -24.77 13.73 6.76
CA LEU A 75 -24.58 14.68 5.65
C LEU A 75 -23.14 15.21 5.63
N VAL A 76 -22.62 15.65 6.78
CA VAL A 76 -21.23 16.10 6.93
C VAL A 76 -20.27 15.00 6.50
N ASN A 77 -20.44 13.77 6.98
CA ASN A 77 -19.57 12.65 6.61
C ASN A 77 -19.60 12.36 5.09
N ARG A 78 -20.79 12.43 4.47
CA ARG A 78 -20.93 12.29 3.02
C ARG A 78 -20.18 13.40 2.25
N LEU A 79 -20.29 14.65 2.71
CA LEU A 79 -19.56 15.78 2.10
C LEU A 79 -18.06 15.62 2.27
N LEU A 80 -17.57 15.19 3.44
CA LEU A 80 -16.16 14.94 3.68
C LEU A 80 -15.61 13.89 2.71
N ILE A 81 -16.30 12.75 2.56
CA ILE A 81 -15.93 11.70 1.59
C ILE A 81 -15.93 12.25 0.17
N GLN A 82 -16.92 13.06 -0.20
CA GLN A 82 -16.98 13.70 -1.51
C GLN A 82 -15.80 14.66 -1.74
N ILE A 83 -15.44 15.49 -0.76
CA ILE A 83 -14.29 16.40 -0.87
C ILE A 83 -13.00 15.60 -1.03
N GLU A 84 -12.80 14.55 -0.23
CA GLU A 84 -11.60 13.73 -0.26
C GLU A 84 -11.45 12.97 -1.57
N THR A 85 -12.54 12.40 -2.09
CA THR A 85 -12.53 11.71 -3.39
C THR A 85 -12.20 12.65 -4.54
N GLN A 86 -12.75 13.87 -4.54
CA GLN A 86 -12.46 14.88 -5.57
C GLN A 86 -11.02 15.40 -5.48
N ARG A 87 -10.52 15.60 -4.25
CA ARG A 87 -9.12 15.94 -3.99
C ARG A 87 -8.18 14.85 -4.49
N ALA A 88 -8.46 13.59 -4.20
CA ALA A 88 -7.68 12.44 -4.65
C ALA A 88 -7.69 12.30 -6.19
N ALA A 89 -8.81 12.63 -6.83
CA ALA A 89 -8.94 12.64 -8.29
C ALA A 89 -8.30 13.86 -8.97
N GLY A 90 -7.73 14.81 -8.23
CA GLY A 90 -7.15 16.05 -8.77
C GLY A 90 -8.19 17.04 -9.31
N ARG A 91 -9.48 16.88 -8.97
CA ARG A 91 -10.57 17.77 -9.38
C ARG A 91 -10.76 18.90 -8.38
N TRP A 92 -9.80 19.84 -8.38
CA TRP A 92 -9.71 20.89 -7.38
C TRP A 92 -10.92 21.85 -7.36
N ASP A 93 -11.57 22.08 -8.50
CA ASP A 93 -12.74 22.97 -8.58
C ASP A 93 -13.99 22.34 -7.94
N GLU A 94 -14.23 21.05 -8.17
CA GLU A 94 -15.31 20.30 -7.53
C GLU A 94 -15.07 20.17 -6.01
N ALA A 95 -13.81 19.94 -5.60
CA ALA A 95 -13.42 19.90 -4.19
C ALA A 95 -13.67 21.24 -3.49
N ARG A 96 -13.36 22.38 -4.15
CA ARG A 96 -13.63 23.73 -3.62
C ARG A 96 -15.13 23.95 -3.41
N ALA A 97 -15.97 23.51 -4.35
CA ALA A 97 -17.41 23.60 -4.21
C ALA A 97 -17.92 22.77 -3.01
N GLY A 98 -17.37 21.57 -2.81
CA GLY A 98 -17.68 20.73 -1.63
C GLY A 98 -17.28 21.39 -0.30
N VAL A 99 -16.08 22.00 -0.24
CA VAL A 99 -15.63 22.74 0.95
C VAL A 99 -16.51 23.96 1.24
N ALA A 100 -16.97 24.67 0.20
CA ALA A 100 -17.91 25.77 0.37
C ALA A 100 -19.25 25.30 0.96
N GLN A 101 -19.76 24.14 0.53
CA GLN A 101 -20.97 23.52 1.11
C GLN A 101 -20.75 23.07 2.56
N LEU A 102 -19.58 22.50 2.87
CA LEU A 102 -19.23 22.11 4.24
C LEU A 102 -19.14 23.34 5.17
N ARG A 103 -18.60 24.46 4.68
CA ARG A 103 -18.52 25.73 5.43
C ARG A 103 -19.91 26.27 5.76
N GLU A 104 -20.86 26.14 4.84
CA GLU A 104 -22.24 26.59 5.04
C GLU A 104 -22.97 25.74 6.10
N LEU A 105 -22.71 24.42 6.12
CA LEU A 105 -23.28 23.51 7.11
C LEU A 105 -22.63 23.63 8.49
N GLU A 106 -21.30 23.61 8.56
CA GLU A 106 -20.57 23.58 9.83
C GLU A 106 -19.31 24.48 9.77
N PRO A 107 -19.47 25.79 10.04
CA PRO A 107 -18.37 26.75 10.00
C PRO A 107 -17.20 26.42 10.95
N SER A 108 -17.49 25.72 12.05
CA SER A 108 -16.52 25.36 13.09
C SER A 108 -15.86 23.99 12.89
N HIS A 109 -16.06 23.33 11.74
CA HIS A 109 -15.51 21.99 11.53
C HIS A 109 -13.97 22.01 11.50
N ALA A 110 -13.34 21.14 12.30
CA ALA A 110 -11.89 21.10 12.49
C ALA A 110 -11.03 20.90 11.21
N ARG A 111 -11.57 20.27 10.16
CA ARG A 111 -10.84 19.97 8.90
C ARG A 111 -11.00 21.04 7.83
N LEU A 112 -11.94 21.97 7.99
CA LEU A 112 -12.22 23.03 7.02
C LEU A 112 -10.95 23.85 6.65
N PRO A 113 -10.16 24.39 7.60
CA PRO A 113 -8.96 25.17 7.25
C PRO A 113 -7.88 24.32 6.56
N ALA A 114 -7.78 23.03 6.89
CA ALA A 114 -6.84 22.13 6.24
C ALA A 114 -7.20 21.91 4.77
N PHE A 115 -8.48 21.66 4.47
CA PHE A 115 -8.95 21.48 3.09
C PHE A 115 -8.75 22.74 2.23
N GLU A 116 -8.95 23.93 2.78
CA GLU A 116 -8.73 25.19 2.05
C GLU A 116 -7.27 25.35 1.60
N ILE A 117 -6.33 25.17 2.53
CA ILE A 117 -4.89 25.26 2.27
C ILE A 117 -4.45 24.20 1.23
N GLU A 118 -4.97 22.98 1.35
CA GLU A 118 -4.64 21.89 0.44
C GLU A 118 -5.17 22.11 -0.98
N ILE A 119 -6.40 22.61 -1.12
CA ILE A 119 -7.00 22.89 -2.43
C ILE A 119 -6.25 24.03 -3.14
N GLU A 120 -5.93 25.10 -2.42
CA GLU A 120 -5.15 26.21 -2.98
C GLU A 120 -3.75 25.76 -3.42
N ARG A 121 -3.09 24.92 -2.61
CA ARG A 121 -1.80 24.34 -2.96
C ARG A 121 -1.90 23.45 -4.20
N GLY A 122 -2.91 22.57 -4.25
CA GLY A 122 -3.13 21.65 -5.37
C GLY A 122 -3.34 22.38 -6.71
N GLN A 123 -4.14 23.44 -6.72
CA GLN A 123 -4.34 24.27 -7.93
C GLN A 123 -3.05 24.95 -8.39
N ARG A 124 -2.26 25.48 -7.45
CA ARG A 124 -0.96 26.08 -7.76
C ARG A 124 0.00 25.08 -8.37
N HIS A 125 0.06 23.86 -7.82
CA HIS A 125 0.89 22.77 -8.32
C HIS A 125 0.50 22.34 -9.73
N GLU A 126 -0.79 22.23 -10.05
CA GLU A 126 -1.26 21.95 -11.42
C GLU A 126 -0.84 23.05 -12.42
N GLY A 127 -0.92 24.32 -12.00
CA GLY A 127 -0.45 25.45 -12.80
C GLY A 127 1.06 25.37 -13.09
N LEU A 128 1.86 25.12 -12.06
CA LEU A 128 3.32 24.94 -12.19
C LEU A 128 3.67 23.70 -13.04
N LEU A 129 2.96 22.60 -12.86
CA LEU A 129 3.16 21.37 -13.61
C LEU A 129 2.89 21.57 -15.11
N THR A 130 1.86 22.35 -15.44
CA THR A 130 1.55 22.73 -16.82
C THR A 130 2.66 23.57 -17.42
N GLN A 131 3.21 24.54 -16.68
CA GLN A 131 4.38 25.32 -17.09
C GLN A 131 5.63 24.45 -17.28
N ALA A 132 5.87 23.49 -16.38
CA ALA A 132 6.99 22.56 -16.46
C ALA A 132 6.89 21.65 -17.70
N ARG A 133 5.69 21.13 -17.99
CA ARG A 133 5.41 20.35 -19.21
C ARG A 133 5.62 21.18 -20.46
N GLN A 134 5.21 22.45 -20.46
CA GLN A 134 5.46 23.35 -21.58
C GLN A 134 6.96 23.60 -21.77
N ALA A 135 7.70 23.90 -20.70
CA ALA A 135 9.15 24.08 -20.77
C ALA A 135 9.88 22.84 -21.31
N LEU A 136 9.40 21.64 -20.98
CA LEU A 136 9.92 20.39 -21.53
C LEU A 136 9.67 20.26 -23.04
N ARG A 137 8.46 20.62 -23.53
CA ARG A 137 8.15 20.65 -24.97
C ARG A 137 9.00 21.67 -25.72
N GLU A 138 9.36 22.77 -25.08
CA GLU A 138 10.28 23.79 -25.60
C GLU A 138 11.76 23.39 -25.54
N GLY A 139 12.09 22.18 -25.05
CA GLY A 139 13.47 21.70 -24.92
C GLY A 139 14.26 22.30 -23.74
N LYS A 140 13.62 23.09 -22.87
CA LYS A 140 14.24 23.71 -21.68
C LYS A 140 14.19 22.75 -20.49
N THR A 141 14.91 21.65 -20.59
CA THR A 141 14.92 20.56 -19.59
C THR A 141 15.29 21.02 -18.18
N ALA A 142 16.30 21.88 -18.03
CA ALA A 142 16.73 22.39 -16.72
C ALA A 142 15.65 23.23 -16.01
N ARG A 143 14.88 24.01 -16.77
CA ARG A 143 13.77 24.82 -16.23
C ARG A 143 12.57 23.95 -15.88
N ALA A 144 12.26 22.94 -16.68
CA ALA A 144 11.22 21.97 -16.36
C ALA A 144 11.57 21.17 -15.08
N GLU A 145 12.84 20.80 -14.92
CA GLU A 145 13.35 20.09 -13.76
C GLU A 145 13.27 20.96 -12.49
N SER A 146 13.68 22.23 -12.54
CA SER A 146 13.60 23.11 -11.36
C SER A 146 12.16 23.26 -10.87
N ILE A 147 11.21 23.53 -11.78
CA ILE A 147 9.80 23.67 -11.42
C ILE A 147 9.25 22.36 -10.84
N ALA A 148 9.60 21.22 -11.42
CA ALA A 148 9.14 19.92 -10.91
C ALA A 148 9.75 19.59 -9.53
N ARG A 149 11.02 19.95 -9.29
CA ARG A 149 11.66 19.82 -7.97
C ARG A 149 10.98 20.70 -6.92
N ASP A 150 10.63 21.94 -7.27
CA ASP A 150 9.91 22.86 -6.38
C ASP A 150 8.56 22.28 -5.94
N ILE A 151 7.80 21.68 -6.87
CA ILE A 151 6.52 20.99 -6.55
C ILE A 151 6.76 19.81 -5.59
N THR A 152 7.79 19.00 -5.84
CA THR A 152 8.10 17.85 -4.97
C THR A 152 8.65 18.24 -3.60
N ALA A 153 9.30 19.41 -3.49
CA ALA A 153 9.78 19.93 -2.22
C ALA A 153 8.60 20.36 -1.31
N GLU A 154 7.54 20.94 -1.89
CA GLU A 154 6.32 21.29 -1.16
C GLU A 154 5.37 20.08 -0.98
N SER A 155 5.41 19.11 -1.90
CA SER A 155 4.56 17.91 -1.88
C SER A 155 5.29 16.67 -2.41
N ALA A 156 5.94 15.93 -1.51
CA ALA A 156 6.73 14.74 -1.87
C ALA A 156 5.92 13.66 -2.62
N GLY A 157 4.60 13.60 -2.40
CA GLY A 157 3.68 12.63 -3.02
C GLY A 157 3.08 13.03 -4.37
N HIS A 158 3.42 14.19 -4.95
CA HIS A 158 2.75 14.65 -6.17
C HIS A 158 3.13 13.81 -7.40
N GLY A 159 2.24 12.90 -7.80
CA GLY A 159 2.47 11.92 -8.87
C GLY A 159 2.84 12.55 -10.22
N GLY A 160 2.22 13.67 -10.57
CA GLY A 160 2.48 14.37 -11.83
C GLY A 160 3.91 14.92 -11.96
N ALA A 161 4.45 15.51 -10.88
CA ALA A 161 5.80 16.06 -10.85
C ALA A 161 6.86 14.95 -10.82
N ARG A 162 6.60 13.85 -10.06
CA ARG A 162 7.47 12.68 -10.07
C ARG A 162 7.54 12.01 -11.42
N ALA A 163 6.41 11.85 -12.11
CA ALA A 163 6.37 11.32 -13.47
C ALA A 163 7.17 12.22 -14.44
N LEU A 164 7.06 13.54 -14.30
CA LEU A 164 7.82 14.49 -15.10
C LEU A 164 9.33 14.42 -14.83
N LEU A 165 9.74 14.37 -13.56
CA LEU A 165 11.15 14.19 -13.19
C LEU A 165 11.71 12.85 -13.69
N ALA A 166 10.94 11.77 -13.58
CA ALA A 166 11.31 10.47 -14.13
C ALA A 166 11.46 10.53 -15.65
N GLN A 167 10.57 11.22 -16.35
CA GLN A 167 10.66 11.43 -17.80
C GLN A 167 11.91 12.24 -18.17
N ILE A 168 12.21 13.33 -17.45
CA ILE A 168 13.41 14.15 -17.65
C ILE A 168 14.68 13.32 -17.39
N ALA A 169 14.72 12.56 -16.30
CA ALA A 169 15.84 11.69 -15.95
C ALA A 169 16.04 10.56 -16.97
N GLN A 170 14.97 10.08 -17.60
CA GLN A 170 15.05 9.08 -18.67
C GLN A 170 15.53 9.65 -20.00
N ALA A 171 15.09 10.86 -20.34
CA ALA A 171 15.46 11.56 -21.57
C ALA A 171 16.88 12.14 -21.52
N ARG A 172 17.43 12.33 -20.31
CA ARG A 172 18.81 12.80 -20.15
C ARG A 172 19.75 11.71 -20.68
N PRO A 173 20.64 12.03 -21.63
CA PRO A 173 21.82 11.21 -21.87
C PRO A 173 22.51 10.98 -20.53
N LEU A 174 23.22 9.85 -20.38
CA LEU A 174 24.15 9.67 -19.26
C LEU A 174 25.26 10.72 -19.41
N GLU A 175 24.98 11.96 -19.01
CA GLU A 175 25.92 13.03 -19.01
C GLU A 175 26.93 12.69 -17.91
N PHE A 176 28.10 12.27 -18.36
CA PHE A 176 29.26 12.27 -17.52
C PHE A 176 29.45 13.71 -17.07
N GLY A 177 29.25 13.93 -15.77
CA GLY A 177 29.74 15.13 -15.13
C GLY A 177 31.17 15.30 -15.60
N ALA A 178 31.44 16.41 -16.26
CA ALA A 178 32.78 16.96 -16.35
C ALA A 178 33.19 17.30 -14.91
N SER A 179 33.50 16.29 -14.10
CA SER A 179 34.37 16.47 -12.97
C SER A 179 35.70 16.85 -13.60
N GLY A 180 35.94 18.16 -13.63
CA GLY A 180 37.16 18.80 -14.10
C GLY A 180 38.33 18.45 -13.20
N GLU A 181 38.69 17.17 -13.14
CA GLU A 181 39.95 16.72 -12.56
C GLU A 181 41.11 17.07 -13.48
N LEU A 182 40.85 17.12 -14.78
CA LEU A 182 41.82 17.52 -15.77
C LEU A 182 41.75 19.04 -15.96
N GLY A 183 42.87 19.71 -15.66
CA GLY A 183 43.01 21.16 -15.76
C GLY A 183 42.59 21.72 -17.13
N PRO A 184 42.37 23.05 -17.24
CA PRO A 184 41.83 23.70 -18.45
C PRO A 184 42.67 23.45 -19.71
N ALA A 185 43.96 23.09 -19.57
CA ALA A 185 44.83 22.69 -20.67
C ALA A 185 44.35 21.43 -21.42
N PHE A 186 43.74 20.47 -20.71
CA PHE A 186 43.25 19.20 -21.28
C PHE A 186 41.88 19.31 -21.96
N GLN A 187 41.20 20.44 -21.78
CA GLN A 187 39.85 20.67 -22.34
C GLN A 187 39.89 21.48 -23.64
N LYS A 188 41.06 21.98 -24.06
CA LYS A 188 41.22 22.72 -25.32
C LYS A 188 40.90 21.80 -26.51
N PRO A 189 40.04 22.23 -27.45
CA PRO A 189 39.72 21.45 -28.64
C PRO A 189 40.92 21.43 -29.58
N VAL A 190 41.26 20.23 -30.07
CA VAL A 190 42.36 20.01 -31.01
C VAL A 190 41.80 19.38 -32.29
N THR A 191 42.37 19.75 -33.42
CA THR A 191 42.08 19.15 -34.73
C THR A 191 43.38 18.62 -35.31
N LEU A 192 43.42 17.31 -35.56
CA LEU A 192 44.63 16.58 -35.94
C LEU A 192 44.30 15.58 -37.04
N GLU A 193 45.14 15.53 -38.07
CA GLU A 193 45.02 14.57 -39.16
C GLU A 193 46.39 13.92 -39.37
N PHE A 194 46.53 12.66 -38.94
CA PHE A 194 47.76 11.89 -39.09
C PHE A 194 47.50 10.61 -39.88
N ARG A 195 48.39 10.32 -40.84
CA ARG A 195 48.40 9.09 -41.63
C ARG A 195 49.76 8.43 -41.47
N ASP A 196 49.78 7.20 -40.98
CA ASP A 196 50.98 6.40 -40.80
C ASP A 196 52.11 7.11 -40.00
N ALA A 197 51.73 7.93 -39.02
CA ALA A 197 52.69 8.75 -38.27
C ALA A 197 53.24 7.99 -37.04
N PRO A 198 54.54 8.12 -36.71
CA PRO A 198 55.11 7.53 -35.51
C PRO A 198 54.51 8.17 -34.25
N LEU A 199 54.22 7.35 -33.24
CA LEU A 199 53.52 7.76 -32.02
C LEU A 199 54.14 8.99 -31.34
N ARG A 200 55.48 9.08 -31.26
CA ARG A 200 56.18 10.23 -30.66
C ARG A 200 55.87 11.54 -31.37
N GLN A 201 55.78 11.53 -32.69
CA GLN A 201 55.48 12.73 -33.48
C GLN A 201 54.04 13.19 -33.28
N VAL A 202 53.10 12.25 -33.11
CA VAL A 202 51.70 12.56 -32.80
C VAL A 202 51.58 13.22 -31.42
N PHE A 203 52.24 12.67 -30.40
CA PHE A 203 52.25 13.26 -29.05
C PHE A 203 53.04 14.58 -28.98
N GLU A 204 54.09 14.77 -29.78
CA GLU A 204 54.79 16.04 -29.86
C GLU A 204 53.91 17.14 -30.48
N ALA A 205 53.13 16.80 -31.51
CA ALA A 205 52.14 17.72 -32.07
C ALA A 205 51.02 18.04 -31.08
N LEU A 206 50.55 17.04 -30.31
CA LEU A 206 49.62 17.25 -29.21
C LEU A 206 50.21 18.20 -28.16
N ALA A 207 51.46 17.98 -27.74
CA ALA A 207 52.14 18.79 -26.73
C ALA A 207 52.24 20.26 -27.13
N ARG A 208 52.59 20.52 -28.40
CA ARG A 208 52.66 21.88 -28.97
C ARG A 208 51.29 22.55 -29.01
N SER A 209 50.22 21.79 -29.24
CA SER A 209 48.86 22.33 -29.34
C SER A 209 48.22 22.64 -27.97
N SER A 210 48.54 21.84 -26.94
CA SER A 210 47.84 21.87 -25.66
C SER A 210 48.69 22.29 -24.46
N SER A 211 49.98 22.59 -24.66
CA SER A 211 50.95 22.95 -23.61
C SER A 211 51.11 21.88 -22.51
N VAL A 212 50.94 20.61 -22.88
CA VAL A 212 51.12 19.44 -21.98
C VAL A 212 52.33 18.63 -22.46
N ASN A 213 53.22 18.27 -21.54
CA ASN A 213 54.39 17.43 -21.78
C ASN A 213 54.03 15.94 -21.66
N PHE A 214 54.59 15.11 -22.55
CA PHE A 214 54.40 13.66 -22.52
C PHE A 214 55.73 12.96 -22.24
N VAL A 215 55.74 12.06 -21.27
CA VAL A 215 56.88 11.20 -20.92
C VAL A 215 56.50 9.77 -21.29
N PHE A 216 57.38 9.07 -21.99
CA PHE A 216 57.17 7.67 -22.37
C PHE A 216 57.99 6.75 -21.46
N ASP A 217 57.37 5.68 -20.97
CA ASP A 217 58.08 4.60 -20.31
C ASP A 217 59.01 3.88 -21.30
N LYS A 218 60.10 3.28 -20.79
CA LYS A 218 61.10 2.53 -21.57
C LYS A 218 60.49 1.36 -22.35
N ASP A 219 59.37 0.82 -21.88
CA ASP A 219 58.71 -0.36 -22.45
C ASP A 219 57.72 0.00 -23.57
N VAL A 220 57.60 1.29 -23.94
CA VAL A 220 56.74 1.75 -25.04
C VAL A 220 57.45 1.60 -26.39
N ARG A 221 56.81 0.88 -27.31
CA ARG A 221 57.28 0.68 -28.70
C ARG A 221 57.38 2.03 -29.44
N SER A 222 58.61 2.42 -29.81
CA SER A 222 58.90 3.70 -30.49
C SER A 222 58.54 3.71 -31.97
N ASP A 223 58.34 2.55 -32.58
CA ASP A 223 58.03 2.32 -33.99
C ASP A 223 56.51 2.21 -34.28
N ALA A 224 55.67 2.28 -33.24
CA ALA A 224 54.23 2.19 -33.38
C ALA A 224 53.69 3.34 -34.25
N LYS A 225 53.11 2.99 -35.40
CA LYS A 225 52.49 3.95 -36.32
C LYS A 225 50.98 4.04 -36.06
N VAL A 226 50.46 5.26 -36.08
CA VAL A 226 49.03 5.52 -35.84
C VAL A 226 48.45 6.36 -36.97
N THR A 227 47.26 5.98 -37.42
CA THR A 227 46.44 6.76 -38.36
C THR A 227 45.20 7.23 -37.63
N VAL A 228 45.06 8.54 -37.38
CA VAL A 228 43.94 9.12 -36.63
C VAL A 228 43.50 10.43 -37.27
N PHE A 229 42.18 10.57 -37.44
CA PHE A 229 41.54 11.83 -37.83
C PHE A 229 40.63 12.29 -36.69
N LEU A 230 41.00 13.40 -36.03
CA LEU A 230 40.27 14.02 -34.92
C LEU A 230 39.91 15.45 -35.29
N ARG A 231 38.63 15.82 -35.18
CA ARG A 231 38.16 17.20 -35.42
C ARG A 231 37.36 17.71 -34.22
N GLN A 232 37.78 18.86 -33.69
CA GLN A 232 37.15 19.52 -32.53
C GLN A 232 37.02 18.57 -31.31
N VAL A 233 38.02 17.73 -31.09
CA VAL A 233 38.05 16.76 -29.99
C VAL A 233 38.87 17.35 -28.84
N SER A 234 38.45 17.16 -27.59
CA SER A 234 39.28 17.60 -26.46
C SER A 234 40.58 16.81 -26.38
N LEU A 235 41.64 17.37 -25.79
CA LEU A 235 42.92 16.67 -25.64
C LEU A 235 42.74 15.33 -24.91
N ASP A 236 41.90 15.31 -23.89
CA ASP A 236 41.58 14.11 -23.12
C ASP A 236 41.00 12.98 -23.98
N GLU A 237 39.96 13.29 -24.78
CA GLU A 237 39.33 12.35 -25.69
C GLU A 237 40.29 11.90 -26.80
N ALA A 238 41.09 12.82 -27.33
CA ALA A 238 42.09 12.54 -28.36
C ALA A 238 43.12 11.52 -27.87
N MET A 239 43.67 11.73 -26.67
CA MET A 239 44.58 10.80 -26.04
C MET A 239 43.93 9.44 -25.83
N ARG A 240 42.68 9.40 -25.35
CA ARG A 240 41.97 8.15 -25.09
C ARG A 240 41.85 7.28 -26.35
N VAL A 241 41.51 7.88 -27.50
CA VAL A 241 41.41 7.20 -28.80
C VAL A 241 42.78 6.68 -29.26
N ILE A 242 43.83 7.49 -29.13
CA ILE A 242 45.19 7.11 -29.54
C ILE A 242 45.72 5.97 -28.66
N LEU A 243 45.58 6.09 -27.35
CA LEU A 243 46.05 5.12 -26.36
C LEU A 243 45.28 3.79 -26.47
N SER A 244 43.94 3.85 -26.65
CA SER A 244 43.14 2.63 -26.83
C SER A 244 43.50 1.86 -28.09
N THR A 245 43.88 2.56 -29.17
CA THR A 245 44.27 1.93 -30.44
C THR A 245 45.59 1.16 -30.32
N GLN A 246 46.52 1.62 -29.47
CA GLN A 246 47.87 1.06 -29.34
C GLN A 246 48.08 0.24 -28.06
N GLN A 247 47.01 -0.09 -27.32
CA GLN A 247 47.09 -0.78 -26.03
C GLN A 247 48.06 -0.10 -25.05
N LEU A 248 48.03 1.23 -25.01
CA LEU A 248 48.77 2.05 -24.06
C LEU A 248 47.80 2.62 -23.04
N ASP A 249 48.32 2.98 -21.88
CA ASP A 249 47.58 3.67 -20.83
C ASP A 249 48.39 4.87 -20.33
N ARG A 250 47.76 5.71 -19.52
CA ARG A 250 48.33 6.99 -19.07
C ARG A 250 48.22 7.20 -17.57
N LYS A 251 49.19 7.92 -17.01
CA LYS A 251 49.18 8.43 -15.64
C LYS A 251 49.48 9.92 -15.63
N LEU A 252 48.69 10.69 -14.91
CA LEU A 252 48.96 12.11 -14.67
C LEU A 252 50.13 12.24 -13.67
N LEU A 253 51.16 13.00 -14.03
CA LEU A 253 52.25 13.34 -13.11
C LEU A 253 51.98 14.70 -12.45
N ASN A 254 51.43 15.65 -13.22
CA ASN A 254 50.98 16.97 -12.78
C ASN A 254 50.01 17.57 -13.81
N ASP A 255 49.53 18.80 -13.60
CA ASP A 255 48.59 19.51 -14.48
C ASP A 255 49.11 19.78 -15.92
N SER A 256 50.39 19.51 -16.18
CA SER A 256 51.08 19.80 -17.43
C SER A 256 51.95 18.64 -17.95
N SER A 257 51.93 17.47 -17.32
CA SER A 257 52.81 16.35 -17.64
C SER A 257 52.10 15.02 -17.46
N VAL A 258 52.18 14.15 -18.48
CA VAL A 258 51.55 12.82 -18.49
C VAL A 258 52.57 11.74 -18.82
N LEU A 259 52.59 10.66 -18.04
CA LEU A 259 53.34 9.43 -18.31
C LEU A 259 52.50 8.48 -19.16
N ILE A 260 53.07 7.95 -20.24
CA ILE A 260 52.47 6.94 -21.11
C ILE A 260 53.21 5.63 -20.92
N PHE A 261 52.49 4.54 -20.64
CA PHE A 261 53.05 3.22 -20.38
C PHE A 261 52.23 2.12 -21.09
N PRO A 262 52.79 0.94 -21.35
CA PRO A 262 52.04 -0.15 -21.99
C PRO A 262 50.97 -0.72 -21.05
N ASN A 263 49.79 -1.03 -21.60
CA ASN A 263 48.61 -1.48 -20.87
C ASN A 263 48.71 -2.96 -20.42
N THR A 264 49.77 -3.29 -19.66
CA THR A 264 50.02 -4.62 -19.09
C THR A 264 49.59 -4.66 -17.63
N GLN A 265 49.11 -5.80 -17.14
CA GLN A 265 48.66 -5.93 -15.73
C GLN A 265 49.76 -5.57 -14.71
N ALA A 266 51.03 -5.83 -15.03
CA ALA A 266 52.15 -5.50 -14.15
C ALA A 266 52.31 -3.97 -14.01
N LYS A 267 52.37 -3.24 -15.13
CA LYS A 267 52.52 -1.78 -15.15
C LYS A 267 51.28 -1.05 -14.66
N GLN A 268 50.09 -1.59 -14.94
CA GLN A 268 48.85 -1.11 -14.34
C GLN A 268 48.92 -1.13 -12.82
N ARG A 269 49.31 -2.26 -12.20
CA ARG A 269 49.43 -2.35 -10.73
C ARG A 269 50.52 -1.44 -10.14
N GLU A 270 51.60 -1.20 -10.88
CA GLU A 270 52.70 -0.32 -10.45
C GLU A 270 52.30 1.16 -10.50
N HIS A 271 51.52 1.56 -11.51
CA HIS A 271 51.19 2.96 -11.75
C HIS A 271 49.79 3.37 -11.27
N GLN A 272 48.89 2.42 -10.99
CA GLN A 272 47.58 2.69 -10.41
C GLN A 272 47.71 3.34 -9.04
N GLU A 273 47.05 4.48 -8.89
CA GLU A 273 46.96 5.14 -7.60
C GLU A 273 45.82 4.50 -6.82
N LEU A 274 46.14 3.99 -5.64
CA LEU A 274 45.17 3.43 -4.72
C LEU A 274 44.95 4.41 -3.60
N ILE A 275 43.70 4.78 -3.38
CA ILE A 275 43.29 5.58 -2.24
C ILE A 275 42.58 4.68 -1.23
N THR A 276 42.86 4.90 0.05
CA THR A 276 42.14 4.26 1.15
C THR A 276 41.16 5.26 1.72
N ARG A 277 39.89 4.89 1.81
CA ARG A 277 38.85 5.73 2.40
C ARG A 277 38.04 4.95 3.43
N THR A 278 37.81 5.59 4.57
CA THR A 278 36.92 5.09 5.62
C THR A 278 35.52 5.66 5.39
N LEU A 279 34.54 4.78 5.26
CA LEU A 279 33.13 5.10 5.07
C LEU A 279 32.36 4.70 6.32
N TYR A 280 31.62 5.65 6.90
CA TYR A 280 30.75 5.42 8.05
C TYR A 280 29.33 5.21 7.55
N LEU A 281 28.68 4.14 8.00
CA LEU A 281 27.29 3.84 7.64
C LEU A 281 26.39 4.19 8.83
N THR A 282 25.31 4.92 8.57
CA THR A 282 24.42 5.41 9.64
C THR A 282 23.22 4.49 9.86
N ASN A 283 22.63 4.00 8.77
CA ASN A 283 21.37 3.26 8.73
C ASN A 283 21.55 1.84 8.18
N ALA A 284 22.42 1.66 7.18
CA ALA A 284 22.64 0.37 6.55
C ALA A 284 23.61 -0.53 7.34
N ASP A 285 23.39 -1.84 7.25
CA ASP A 285 24.27 -2.85 7.81
C ASP A 285 25.55 -3.01 6.98
N VAL A 286 26.70 -2.92 7.63
CA VAL A 286 28.03 -2.96 6.99
C VAL A 286 28.32 -4.29 6.28
N LYS A 287 27.79 -5.43 6.75
CA LYS A 287 28.01 -6.72 6.06
C LYS A 287 27.27 -6.77 4.74
N SER A 288 26.01 -6.33 4.74
CA SER A 288 25.21 -6.24 3.52
C SER A 288 25.83 -5.27 2.50
N ALA A 289 26.32 -4.12 2.97
CA ALA A 289 27.01 -3.13 2.16
C ALA A 289 28.32 -3.67 1.58
N GLN A 290 29.13 -4.37 2.38
CA GLN A 290 30.36 -5.03 1.92
C GLN A 290 30.09 -6.04 0.80
N ALA A 291 29.07 -6.88 0.96
CA ALA A 291 28.70 -7.87 -0.06
C ALA A 291 28.30 -7.20 -1.39
N MET A 292 27.54 -6.11 -1.32
CA MET A 292 27.15 -5.34 -2.51
C MET A 292 28.36 -4.66 -3.17
N VAL A 293 29.23 -4.01 -2.40
CA VAL A 293 30.42 -3.33 -2.93
C VAL A 293 31.40 -4.33 -3.54
N ARG A 294 31.59 -5.50 -2.90
CA ARG A 294 32.46 -6.56 -3.42
C ARG A 294 31.94 -7.17 -4.72
N THR A 295 30.62 -7.28 -4.89
CA THR A 295 30.01 -7.89 -6.09
C THR A 295 29.89 -6.91 -7.25
N ILE A 296 29.48 -5.66 -7.01
CA ILE A 296 29.25 -4.66 -8.05
C ILE A 296 30.54 -3.93 -8.44
N ALA A 297 31.27 -3.40 -7.45
CA ALA A 297 32.49 -2.63 -7.70
C ALA A 297 33.74 -3.51 -7.82
N LYS A 298 33.61 -4.84 -7.62
CA LYS A 298 34.69 -5.84 -7.66
C LYS A 298 35.90 -5.51 -6.76
N VAL A 299 35.68 -4.74 -5.70
CA VAL A 299 36.74 -4.35 -4.76
C VAL A 299 37.18 -5.56 -3.95
N ARG A 300 38.50 -5.80 -3.89
CA ARG A 300 39.08 -6.94 -3.17
C ARG A 300 39.42 -6.62 -1.72
N ASP A 301 39.95 -5.42 -1.50
CA ASP A 301 40.49 -4.98 -0.21
C ASP A 301 39.44 -4.13 0.53
N ILE A 302 38.56 -4.83 1.26
CA ILE A 302 37.54 -4.23 2.11
C ILE A 302 37.70 -4.77 3.53
N HIS A 303 37.86 -3.86 4.48
CA HIS A 303 37.87 -4.17 5.90
C HIS A 303 36.65 -3.57 6.58
N ILE A 304 36.03 -4.31 7.49
CA ILE A 304 34.86 -3.88 8.23
C ILE A 304 35.15 -3.84 9.73
N ASP A 305 34.59 -2.86 10.42
CA ASP A 305 34.50 -2.83 11.88
C ASP A 305 33.02 -2.73 12.25
N GLU A 306 32.46 -3.84 12.74
CA GLU A 306 31.05 -3.94 13.13
C GLU A 306 30.73 -3.09 14.37
N ARG A 307 31.70 -2.88 15.26
CA ARG A 307 31.48 -2.11 16.50
C ARG A 307 31.29 -0.63 16.20
N LEU A 308 31.98 -0.11 15.19
CA LEU A 308 31.88 1.29 14.76
C LEU A 308 31.00 1.49 13.51
N ASN A 309 30.38 0.42 12.99
CA ASN A 309 29.63 0.41 11.74
C ASN A 309 30.35 1.17 10.61
N LEU A 310 31.63 0.85 10.39
CA LEU A 310 32.45 1.45 9.34
C LEU A 310 33.06 0.41 8.41
N MET A 311 33.35 0.86 7.20
CA MET A 311 33.99 0.08 6.16
C MET A 311 35.19 0.87 5.60
N VAL A 312 36.37 0.28 5.66
CA VAL A 312 37.59 0.80 5.05
C VAL A 312 37.78 0.13 3.70
N VAL A 313 37.77 0.94 2.64
CA VAL A 313 37.88 0.48 1.26
C VAL A 313 39.19 1.03 0.68
N ARG A 314 39.97 0.18 0.01
CA ARG A 314 41.17 0.58 -0.70
C ARG A 314 41.06 0.21 -2.17
N ASP A 315 40.95 1.22 -3.05
CA ASP A 315 40.88 1.02 -4.50
C ASP A 315 41.26 2.31 -5.24
N THR A 316 41.15 2.29 -6.56
CA THR A 316 41.33 3.43 -7.46
C THR A 316 40.30 4.55 -7.18
N PRO A 317 40.63 5.82 -7.44
CA PRO A 317 39.72 6.96 -7.23
C PRO A 317 38.38 6.82 -7.98
N GLU A 318 38.38 6.23 -9.17
CA GLU A 318 37.18 6.01 -9.97
C GLU A 318 36.24 5.00 -9.31
N VAL A 319 36.79 3.87 -8.86
CA VAL A 319 36.04 2.84 -8.13
C VAL A 319 35.55 3.40 -6.80
N MET A 320 36.35 4.19 -6.09
CA MET A 320 35.93 4.81 -4.83
C MET A 320 34.69 5.70 -5.00
N ARG A 321 34.62 6.49 -6.08
CA ARG A 321 33.41 7.29 -6.39
C ARG A 321 32.19 6.43 -6.64
N LEU A 322 32.36 5.30 -7.31
CA LEU A 322 31.28 4.34 -7.51
C LEU A 322 30.83 3.78 -6.17
N VAL A 323 31.76 3.39 -5.30
CA VAL A 323 31.47 2.91 -3.95
C VAL A 323 30.73 3.96 -3.12
N GLU A 324 31.19 5.21 -3.09
CA GLU A 324 30.52 6.29 -2.36
C GLU A 324 29.07 6.49 -2.83
N LYS A 325 28.84 6.47 -4.14
CA LYS A 325 27.49 6.58 -4.71
C LYS A 325 26.63 5.36 -4.40
N LEU A 326 27.20 4.15 -4.45
CA LEU A 326 26.50 2.92 -4.08
C LEU A 326 26.10 2.94 -2.61
N ILE A 327 27.01 3.31 -1.71
CA ILE A 327 26.72 3.42 -0.27
C ILE A 327 25.64 4.48 -0.02
N ALA A 328 25.72 5.65 -0.67
CA ALA A 328 24.69 6.68 -0.56
C ALA A 328 23.30 6.20 -1.04
N SER A 329 23.25 5.22 -1.96
CA SER A 329 22.00 4.65 -2.46
C SER A 329 21.38 3.58 -1.56
N ILE A 330 22.12 3.08 -0.56
CA ILE A 330 21.64 2.06 0.40
C ILE A 330 21.54 2.57 1.83
N ASP A 331 22.34 3.57 2.21
CA ASP A 331 22.37 4.13 3.57
C ASP A 331 21.21 5.11 3.84
N LEU A 332 20.00 4.67 3.50
CA LEU A 332 18.78 5.45 3.71
C LEU A 332 18.19 5.18 5.10
N PRO A 333 17.58 6.21 5.72
CA PRO A 333 16.92 6.04 7.01
C PRO A 333 15.79 5.02 6.87
N GLU A 334 15.68 4.14 7.87
CA GLU A 334 14.59 3.18 7.91
C GLU A 334 13.24 3.86 8.17
N PRO A 335 12.18 3.40 7.50
CA PRO A 335 10.86 3.96 7.69
C PRO A 335 10.23 3.46 9.00
N GLU A 336 9.41 4.33 9.60
CA GLU A 336 8.79 4.12 10.91
C GLU A 336 7.31 4.49 10.84
N VAL A 337 6.48 3.71 11.54
CA VAL A 337 5.04 3.94 11.65
C VAL A 337 4.65 4.04 13.12
N MET A 338 3.77 5.00 13.43
CA MET A 338 3.03 5.08 14.67
C MET A 338 1.71 4.34 14.49
N LEU A 339 1.44 3.37 15.36
CA LEU A 339 0.21 2.61 15.38
C LEU A 339 -0.62 3.10 16.55
N GLU A 340 -1.82 3.60 16.24
CA GLU A 340 -2.84 3.97 17.22
C GLU A 340 -3.90 2.87 17.20
N VAL A 341 -4.09 2.19 18.33
CA VAL A 341 -5.10 1.14 18.46
C VAL A 341 -6.14 1.64 19.44
N GLU A 342 -7.42 1.55 19.09
CA GLU A 342 -8.52 1.96 19.96
C GLU A 342 -9.41 0.75 20.25
N VAL A 343 -9.60 0.45 21.52
CA VAL A 343 -10.50 -0.60 21.99
C VAL A 343 -11.62 0.05 22.78
N LEU A 344 -12.84 -0.08 22.28
CA LEU A 344 -14.06 0.37 22.94
C LEU A 344 -14.88 -0.85 23.36
N ASP A 345 -15.13 -1.00 24.66
CA ASP A 345 -16.04 -2.02 25.23
C ASP A 345 -17.14 -1.31 26.00
N VAL A 346 -18.38 -1.44 25.52
CA VAL A 346 -19.58 -0.84 26.12
C VAL A 346 -20.49 -1.97 26.60
N ALA A 347 -20.78 -2.00 27.89
CA ALA A 347 -21.70 -2.94 28.50
C ALA A 347 -22.88 -2.17 29.13
N SER A 348 -24.11 -2.64 28.87
CA SER A 348 -25.32 -2.14 29.51
C SER A 348 -26.11 -3.32 30.07
N ASP A 349 -26.44 -3.24 31.36
CA ASP A 349 -27.29 -4.18 32.05
C ASP A 349 -28.58 -3.48 32.51
N GLN A 350 -29.72 -4.04 32.12
CA GLN A 350 -31.03 -3.55 32.52
C GLN A 350 -31.81 -4.71 33.12
N VAL A 351 -32.28 -4.51 34.36
CA VAL A 351 -33.08 -5.49 35.09
C VAL A 351 -34.36 -4.82 35.56
N GLU A 352 -35.48 -5.26 35.03
CA GLU A 352 -36.82 -4.86 35.46
C GLU A 352 -37.50 -6.06 36.12
N ALA A 353 -37.93 -5.91 37.37
CA ALA A 353 -38.68 -6.93 38.09
C ALA A 353 -39.95 -6.32 38.69
N ILE A 354 -41.09 -6.85 38.29
CA ILE A 354 -42.41 -6.39 38.72
C ILE A 354 -43.32 -7.56 39.06
N GLY A 355 -43.94 -7.52 40.24
CA GLY A 355 -45.00 -8.46 40.62
C GLY A 355 -45.14 -8.70 42.12
N MET A 356 -45.96 -9.69 42.45
CA MET A 356 -46.25 -10.09 43.84
C MET A 356 -45.63 -11.46 44.12
N LYS A 357 -44.83 -11.53 45.19
CA LYS A 357 -44.29 -12.80 45.68
C LYS A 357 -45.32 -13.46 46.58
N TRP A 358 -45.86 -14.57 46.08
CA TRP A 358 -46.71 -15.47 46.83
C TRP A 358 -45.86 -16.49 47.58
N PRO A 359 -46.24 -16.90 48.80
CA PRO A 359 -45.50 -17.90 49.55
C PRO A 359 -45.51 -19.26 48.83
N GLU A 360 -44.34 -19.89 48.76
CA GLU A 360 -44.14 -21.18 48.08
C GLU A 360 -44.72 -22.38 48.86
N GLN A 361 -44.99 -22.19 50.16
CA GLN A 361 -45.56 -23.20 51.04
C GLN A 361 -46.72 -22.60 51.82
N VAL A 362 -47.87 -23.28 51.78
CA VAL A 362 -49.02 -23.01 52.66
C VAL A 362 -49.08 -24.17 53.63
N SER A 363 -48.65 -23.96 54.89
CA SER A 363 -48.73 -24.99 55.91
C SER A 363 -50.16 -25.11 56.43
N TYR A 364 -50.69 -26.34 56.42
CA TYR A 364 -51.98 -26.68 57.00
C TYR A 364 -51.76 -27.74 58.07
N GLY A 365 -51.95 -27.35 59.33
CA GLY A 365 -51.69 -28.22 60.47
C GLY A 365 -52.25 -27.66 61.77
N VAL A 366 -52.26 -28.49 62.81
CA VAL A 366 -52.59 -28.06 64.17
C VAL A 366 -51.31 -27.49 64.80
N PRO A 367 -51.31 -26.27 65.36
CA PRO A 367 -50.10 -25.66 65.90
C PRO A 367 -49.48 -26.54 67.00
N GLY A 368 -48.20 -26.90 66.85
CA GLY A 368 -47.41 -27.56 67.89
C GLY A 368 -47.48 -29.09 67.95
N VAL A 369 -47.92 -29.79 66.90
CA VAL A 369 -47.98 -31.26 66.87
C VAL A 369 -47.17 -31.85 65.72
N ASP A 370 -46.03 -32.46 66.02
CA ASP A 370 -45.34 -33.42 65.16
C ASP A 370 -45.68 -34.85 65.67
N GLY A 371 -46.66 -35.53 65.05
CA GLY A 371 -47.08 -36.88 65.44
C GLY A 371 -48.52 -37.27 65.06
N ALA A 372 -48.91 -38.51 65.39
CA ALA A 372 -50.24 -39.05 65.09
C ALA A 372 -51.34 -38.44 65.96
N ILE A 373 -52.43 -38.00 65.33
CA ILE A 373 -53.54 -37.28 65.96
C ILE A 373 -54.67 -38.26 66.28
N ASP A 374 -55.12 -38.32 67.54
CA ASP A 374 -56.28 -39.14 67.93
C ASP A 374 -57.60 -38.46 67.49
N ILE A 375 -58.19 -39.04 66.45
CA ILE A 375 -59.44 -38.61 65.78
C ILE A 375 -60.72 -38.81 66.61
N ARG A 376 -60.64 -39.41 67.82
CA ARG A 376 -61.82 -39.61 68.68
C ARG A 376 -62.18 -38.37 69.50
N ASN A 377 -61.27 -37.42 69.70
CA ASN A 377 -61.53 -36.23 70.50
C ASN A 377 -61.90 -35.02 69.62
N ARG A 378 -63.19 -34.87 69.30
CA ARG A 378 -63.72 -33.83 68.39
C ARG A 378 -63.77 -32.41 69.00
N GLY A 379 -63.36 -32.24 70.27
CA GLY A 379 -63.52 -30.97 71.02
C GLY A 379 -62.51 -29.86 70.70
N ASN A 380 -61.33 -30.18 70.16
CA ASN A 380 -60.22 -29.22 69.98
C ASN A 380 -59.56 -29.28 68.58
N PHE A 381 -60.31 -29.62 67.53
CA PHE A 381 -59.81 -29.51 66.15
C PHE A 381 -59.85 -28.04 65.72
N ARG A 382 -58.77 -27.29 66.01
CA ARG A 382 -58.63 -25.89 65.60
C ARG A 382 -57.67 -25.81 64.42
N THR A 383 -58.24 -25.67 63.23
CA THR A 383 -57.50 -25.47 61.99
C THR A 383 -57.02 -24.03 61.95
N THR A 384 -55.71 -23.80 62.02
CA THR A 384 -55.14 -22.46 61.86
C THR A 384 -54.38 -22.42 60.55
N VAL A 385 -54.79 -21.54 59.64
CA VAL A 385 -54.00 -21.19 58.45
C VAL A 385 -52.99 -20.15 58.90
N ALA A 386 -51.70 -20.47 58.85
CA ALA A 386 -50.65 -19.49 59.10
C ALA A 386 -50.78 -18.36 58.05
N ASN A 387 -50.90 -17.11 58.50
CA ASN A 387 -51.17 -15.95 57.65
C ASN A 387 -50.10 -15.83 56.53
N PRO A 388 -50.44 -16.09 55.26
CA PRO A 388 -49.49 -15.95 54.17
C PRO A 388 -49.24 -14.46 53.91
N ALA A 389 -48.05 -13.96 54.27
CA ALA A 389 -47.67 -12.59 53.95
C ALA A 389 -47.36 -12.46 52.44
N VAL A 390 -48.14 -11.65 51.73
CA VAL A 390 -47.90 -11.30 50.32
C VAL A 390 -46.97 -10.09 50.28
N SER A 391 -45.85 -10.19 49.55
CA SER A 391 -44.92 -9.06 49.38
C SER A 391 -44.92 -8.58 47.93
N ALA A 392 -45.08 -7.27 47.74
CA ALA A 392 -45.00 -6.64 46.42
C ALA A 392 -43.55 -6.25 46.13
N THR A 393 -43.05 -6.60 44.94
CA THR A 393 -41.70 -6.22 44.48
C THR A 393 -41.81 -5.36 43.23
N LEU A 394 -41.27 -4.13 43.31
CA LEU A 394 -41.08 -3.20 42.20
C LEU A 394 -39.61 -2.81 42.21
N ARG A 395 -38.82 -3.39 41.29
CA ARG A 395 -37.38 -3.13 41.19
C ARG A 395 -36.99 -2.86 39.75
N GLY A 396 -36.52 -1.66 39.47
CA GLY A 396 -35.80 -1.33 38.24
C GLY A 396 -34.34 -1.05 38.57
N THR A 397 -33.42 -1.68 37.86
CA THR A 397 -31.97 -1.43 38.00
C THR A 397 -31.39 -1.32 36.60
N SER A 398 -30.58 -0.28 36.38
CA SER A 398 -29.83 -0.10 35.14
C SER A 398 -28.39 0.25 35.49
N GLY A 399 -27.46 -0.47 34.89
CA GLY A 399 -26.03 -0.19 34.93
C GLY A 399 -25.48 -0.03 33.52
N ASN A 400 -24.51 0.87 33.39
CA ASN A 400 -23.79 1.12 32.14
C ASN A 400 -22.30 1.19 32.48
N THR A 401 -21.47 0.50 31.69
CA THR A 401 -20.01 0.50 31.81
C THR A 401 -19.42 0.78 30.43
N SER A 402 -18.42 1.65 30.36
CA SER A 402 -17.68 1.95 29.14
C SER A 402 -16.19 1.90 29.44
N LEU A 403 -15.45 1.14 28.65
CA LEU A 403 -14.00 1.02 28.71
C LEU A 403 -13.42 1.46 27.36
N LEU A 404 -12.55 2.47 27.38
CA LEU A 404 -11.79 2.92 26.22
C LEU A 404 -10.29 2.78 26.52
N ALA A 405 -9.59 2.03 25.67
CA ALA A 405 -8.14 1.95 25.70
C ALA A 405 -7.57 2.46 24.36
N ASN A 406 -6.59 3.37 24.41
CA ASN A 406 -5.91 3.90 23.22
C ASN A 406 -4.37 3.77 23.35
N PRO A 407 -3.81 2.55 23.26
CA PRO A 407 -2.35 2.38 23.19
C PRO A 407 -1.79 2.92 21.87
N LYS A 408 -0.70 3.69 21.98
CA LYS A 408 0.06 4.21 20.84
C LYS A 408 1.48 3.66 20.86
N ILE A 409 1.93 3.12 19.75
CA ILE A 409 3.29 2.59 19.64
C ILE A 409 3.95 2.97 18.31
N ARG A 410 5.21 3.41 18.38
CA ARG A 410 6.06 3.62 17.22
C ARG A 410 6.90 2.38 16.96
N VAL A 411 6.89 1.89 15.72
CA VAL A 411 7.57 0.66 15.32
C VAL A 411 8.31 0.89 14.01
N ARG A 412 9.53 0.34 13.90
CA ARG A 412 10.32 0.33 12.66
C ARG A 412 9.74 -0.68 11.67
N ASN A 413 10.01 -0.46 10.40
CA ASN A 413 9.57 -1.37 9.34
C ASN A 413 10.16 -2.77 9.50
N ARG A 414 9.30 -3.80 9.44
CA ARG A 414 9.61 -5.23 9.63
C ARG A 414 10.08 -5.63 11.04
N ASP A 415 10.06 -4.71 12.00
CA ASP A 415 10.36 -5.03 13.39
C ASP A 415 9.10 -5.44 14.15
N LYS A 416 9.24 -6.45 15.01
CA LYS A 416 8.17 -6.88 15.91
C LYS A 416 8.18 -6.05 17.18
N ALA A 417 7.05 -5.48 17.53
CA ALA A 417 6.86 -4.81 18.80
C ALA A 417 5.78 -5.50 19.63
N LYS A 418 6.01 -5.56 20.95
CA LYS A 418 5.10 -6.15 21.92
C LYS A 418 4.82 -5.15 23.03
N VAL A 419 3.55 -4.92 23.31
CA VAL A 419 3.07 -4.01 24.36
C VAL A 419 2.16 -4.79 25.29
N HIS A 420 2.47 -4.82 26.57
CA HIS A 420 1.68 -5.52 27.57
C HIS A 420 1.35 -4.54 28.70
N ILE A 421 0.07 -4.20 28.84
CA ILE A 421 -0.45 -3.24 29.83
C ILE A 421 -1.47 -3.98 30.68
N GLY A 422 -1.13 -4.29 31.93
CA GLY A 422 -2.00 -5.11 32.77
C GLY A 422 -1.46 -5.37 34.16
N GLN A 423 -2.12 -6.28 34.86
CA GLN A 423 -1.76 -6.75 36.19
C GLN A 423 -1.54 -8.27 36.16
N LYS A 424 -0.72 -8.78 37.07
CA LYS A 424 -0.51 -10.22 37.25
C LYS A 424 -1.28 -10.70 38.47
N LEU A 425 -2.31 -11.51 38.27
CA LEU A 425 -3.12 -12.06 39.35
C LEU A 425 -2.47 -13.34 39.89
N PRO A 426 -2.17 -13.43 41.20
CA PRO A 426 -1.70 -14.67 41.81
C PRO A 426 -2.88 -15.63 42.00
N VAL A 427 -2.72 -16.86 41.51
CA VAL A 427 -3.63 -17.99 41.67
C VAL A 427 -2.94 -19.02 42.55
N PHE A 428 -3.56 -19.34 43.69
CA PHE A 428 -3.05 -20.33 44.63
C PHE A 428 -3.59 -21.72 44.26
N THR A 429 -2.72 -22.64 43.89
CA THR A 429 -3.06 -24.05 43.63
C THR A 429 -2.56 -24.92 44.77
N THR A 430 -3.48 -25.60 45.46
CA THR A 430 -3.15 -26.57 46.52
C THR A 430 -3.12 -27.98 45.95
N THR A 431 -1.96 -28.64 46.02
CA THR A 431 -1.83 -30.06 45.67
C THR A 431 -1.67 -30.88 46.95
N THR A 432 -2.58 -31.83 47.20
CA THR A 432 -2.47 -32.78 48.31
C THR A 432 -1.82 -34.07 47.82
N ASN A 433 -0.60 -34.36 48.28
CA ASN A 433 0.04 -35.65 48.00
C ASN A 433 -0.33 -36.63 49.11
N PHE A 434 -0.96 -37.76 48.75
CA PHE A 434 -1.40 -38.77 49.69
C PHE A 434 -0.37 -39.91 49.77
N THR A 435 0.75 -39.65 50.45
CA THR A 435 1.76 -40.66 50.77
C THR A 435 2.06 -40.63 52.28
N GLY A 436 1.25 -41.34 53.07
CA GLY A 436 1.52 -41.64 54.49
C GLY A 436 1.31 -40.52 55.51
N ALA A 437 1.41 -39.24 55.12
CA ALA A 437 1.03 -38.07 55.92
C ALA A 437 0.47 -36.98 55.01
N THR A 438 -0.67 -36.39 55.36
CA THR A 438 -1.35 -35.37 54.54
C THR A 438 -0.54 -34.06 54.53
N SER A 439 0.38 -33.91 53.59
CA SER A 439 1.07 -32.63 53.33
C SER A 439 0.29 -31.84 52.28
N VAL A 440 -0.10 -30.62 52.64
CA VAL A 440 -0.72 -29.66 51.72
C VAL A 440 0.39 -28.76 51.19
N ALA A 441 0.77 -28.94 49.92
CA ALA A 441 1.70 -28.03 49.25
C ALA A 441 0.90 -26.99 48.46
N ALA A 442 1.17 -25.70 48.69
CA ALA A 442 0.59 -24.60 47.93
C ALA A 442 1.63 -24.05 46.94
N SER A 443 1.26 -23.98 45.66
CA SER A 443 2.03 -23.30 44.62
C SER A 443 1.29 -22.05 44.15
N VAL A 444 2.03 -21.00 43.81
CA VAL A 444 1.48 -19.73 43.30
C VAL A 444 1.78 -19.64 41.81
N SER A 445 0.74 -19.50 40.99
CA SER A 445 0.85 -19.23 39.56
C SER A 445 0.35 -17.82 39.25
N TYR A 446 1.03 -17.07 38.38
CA TYR A 446 0.60 -15.72 38.01
C TYR A 446 -0.08 -15.75 36.65
N LEU A 447 -1.26 -15.14 36.57
CA LEU A 447 -2.03 -15.00 35.34
C LEU A 447 -2.05 -13.53 34.91
N ASP A 448 -1.60 -13.27 33.68
CA ASP A 448 -1.52 -11.90 33.12
C ASP A 448 -2.91 -11.46 32.63
N VAL A 449 -3.45 -10.39 33.22
CA VAL A 449 -4.74 -9.79 32.84
C VAL A 449 -4.51 -8.35 32.41
N GLY A 450 -4.97 -8.00 31.21
CA GLY A 450 -4.83 -6.66 30.64
C GLY A 450 -4.81 -6.70 29.11
N LEU A 451 -4.21 -5.68 28.50
CA LEU A 451 -4.06 -5.55 27.06
C LEU A 451 -2.68 -6.06 26.62
N LYS A 452 -2.63 -7.02 25.71
CA LYS A 452 -1.41 -7.44 24.99
C LYS A 452 -1.58 -7.12 23.52
N LEU A 453 -0.67 -6.34 22.97
CA LEU A 453 -0.63 -5.94 21.57
C LEU A 453 0.71 -6.36 20.98
N ASP A 454 0.67 -7.26 20.02
CA ASP A 454 1.80 -7.71 19.21
C ASP A 454 1.60 -7.20 17.78
N VAL A 455 2.57 -6.45 17.26
CA VAL A 455 2.47 -5.81 15.94
C VAL A 455 3.75 -5.96 15.15
N GLU A 456 3.62 -6.22 13.86
CA GLU A 456 4.71 -6.25 12.88
C GLU A 456 4.27 -5.49 11.62
N PRO A 457 4.63 -4.21 11.48
CA PRO A 457 4.28 -3.42 10.32
C PRO A 457 5.29 -3.61 9.18
N THR A 458 4.80 -3.57 7.95
CA THR A 458 5.57 -3.54 6.72
C THR A 458 5.10 -2.34 5.90
N ILE A 459 5.96 -1.33 5.78
CA ILE A 459 5.68 -0.10 5.04
C ILE A 459 6.05 -0.33 3.56
N GLN A 460 5.12 -0.03 2.67
CA GLN A 460 5.27 -0.15 1.23
C GLN A 460 5.58 1.22 0.58
N LEU A 461 6.10 1.20 -0.65
CA LEU A 461 6.44 2.43 -1.37
C LEU A 461 5.22 3.30 -1.69
N ASP A 462 4.03 2.71 -1.77
CA ASP A 462 2.77 3.39 -2.10
C ASP A 462 2.16 4.16 -0.91
N ASN A 463 2.88 4.31 0.21
CA ASN A 463 2.40 4.81 1.51
C ASN A 463 1.37 3.90 2.20
N ASP A 464 1.30 2.64 1.79
CA ASP A 464 0.48 1.64 2.46
C ASP A 464 1.27 0.92 3.55
N VAL A 465 0.59 0.59 4.63
CA VAL A 465 1.15 -0.16 5.75
C VAL A 465 0.42 -1.49 5.85
N VAL A 466 1.15 -2.58 5.62
CA VAL A 466 0.67 -3.94 5.91
C VAL A 466 1.03 -4.25 7.35
N ILE A 467 0.05 -4.53 8.21
CA ILE A 467 0.26 -4.79 9.63
C ILE A 467 -0.20 -6.20 9.93
N LYS A 468 0.68 -7.01 10.53
CA LYS A 468 0.27 -8.21 11.26
C LYS A 468 0.01 -7.81 12.71
N VAL A 469 -1.22 -8.00 13.17
CA VAL A 469 -1.69 -7.58 14.49
C VAL A 469 -2.19 -8.78 15.26
N GLY A 470 -1.67 -8.95 16.48
CA GLY A 470 -2.25 -9.79 17.53
C GLY A 470 -2.66 -8.90 18.70
N LEU A 471 -3.95 -8.82 18.99
CA LEU A 471 -4.49 -8.07 20.12
C LEU A 471 -5.25 -9.03 21.05
N GLU A 472 -4.92 -9.01 22.34
CA GLU A 472 -5.62 -9.70 23.41
C GLU A 472 -6.00 -8.67 24.47
N VAL A 473 -7.28 -8.62 24.82
CA VAL A 473 -7.81 -7.79 25.90
C VAL A 473 -8.47 -8.69 26.92
N SER A 474 -7.90 -8.67 28.13
CA SER A 474 -8.32 -9.52 29.23
C SER A 474 -8.76 -8.66 30.41
N ASN A 475 -9.94 -8.92 30.97
CA ASN A 475 -10.46 -8.26 32.17
C ASN A 475 -10.91 -9.28 33.22
N MET A 476 -10.70 -8.97 34.50
CA MET A 476 -11.21 -9.79 35.60
C MET A 476 -12.70 -9.50 35.79
N ILE A 477 -13.55 -10.50 35.57
CA ILE A 477 -15.02 -10.38 35.68
C ILE A 477 -15.44 -10.49 37.14
N ARG A 478 -15.04 -11.58 37.81
CA ARG A 478 -15.38 -11.83 39.22
C ARG A 478 -14.51 -12.90 39.86
N GLU A 479 -14.54 -12.91 41.18
CA GLU A 479 -13.96 -13.95 42.01
C GLU A 479 -14.94 -15.13 42.17
N VAL A 480 -14.47 -16.35 41.95
CA VAL A 480 -15.21 -17.60 42.12
C VAL A 480 -14.62 -18.36 43.29
N LYS A 481 -15.42 -18.60 44.33
CA LYS A 481 -15.00 -19.39 45.49
C LYS A 481 -14.95 -20.88 45.11
N GLY A 482 -13.76 -21.47 45.19
CA GLY A 482 -13.50 -22.88 44.96
C GLY A 482 -13.61 -23.73 46.23
N PRO A 483 -13.48 -25.07 46.10
CA PRO A 483 -13.45 -25.97 47.24
C PRO A 483 -12.32 -25.62 48.21
N GLY A 484 -12.56 -25.77 49.52
CA GLY A 484 -11.53 -25.57 50.55
C GLY A 484 -11.13 -24.11 50.82
N GLY A 485 -11.95 -23.13 50.41
CA GLY A 485 -11.64 -21.70 50.64
C GLY A 485 -10.62 -21.12 49.67
N THR A 486 -10.32 -21.85 48.59
CA THR A 486 -9.51 -21.33 47.48
C THR A 486 -10.30 -20.32 46.65
N THR A 487 -9.61 -19.32 46.14
CA THR A 487 -10.19 -18.27 45.31
C THR A 487 -9.70 -18.47 43.87
N ALA A 488 -10.63 -18.61 42.93
CA ALA A 488 -10.37 -18.59 41.49
C ALA A 488 -10.90 -17.29 40.88
N TYR A 489 -10.40 -16.91 39.70
CA TYR A 489 -10.84 -15.70 39.00
C TYR A 489 -11.43 -16.07 37.65
N GLU A 490 -12.61 -15.54 37.35
CA GLU A 490 -13.19 -15.59 36.02
C GLU A 490 -12.64 -14.40 35.21
N ILE A 491 -11.94 -14.69 34.11
CA ILE A 491 -11.32 -13.69 33.26
C ILE A 491 -11.98 -13.73 31.89
N GLY A 492 -12.53 -12.59 31.47
CA GLY A 492 -13.02 -12.40 30.11
C GLY A 492 -11.84 -12.09 29.21
N THR A 493 -11.63 -12.87 28.16
CA THR A 493 -10.58 -12.64 27.17
C THR A 493 -11.19 -12.39 25.80
N ARG A 494 -10.67 -11.38 25.10
CA ARG A 494 -11.06 -11.04 23.73
C ARG A 494 -9.80 -10.98 22.90
N GLN A 495 -9.65 -11.93 21.99
CA GLN A 495 -8.43 -12.08 21.21
C GLN A 495 -8.73 -11.97 19.72
N THR A 496 -7.85 -11.29 18.98
CA THR A 496 -7.90 -11.13 17.53
C THR A 496 -6.49 -11.23 16.98
N SER A 497 -6.32 -12.02 15.92
CA SER A 497 -5.06 -12.13 15.18
C SER A 497 -5.37 -12.05 13.69
N THR A 498 -4.80 -11.06 13.01
CA THR A 498 -5.06 -10.84 11.58
C THR A 498 -3.93 -10.06 10.93
N SER A 499 -3.94 -10.03 9.59
CA SER A 499 -3.07 -9.17 8.79
C SER A 499 -3.92 -8.30 7.88
N LEU A 500 -3.69 -6.99 7.90
CA LEU A 500 -4.43 -6.03 7.10
C LEU A 500 -3.49 -5.03 6.41
N ARG A 501 -3.95 -4.46 5.29
CA ARG A 501 -3.28 -3.38 4.56
C ARG A 501 -4.13 -2.13 4.70
N LEU A 502 -3.51 -1.05 5.16
CA LEU A 502 -4.14 0.22 5.48
C LEU A 502 -3.39 1.35 4.79
N ASN A 503 -4.09 2.39 4.37
CA ASN A 503 -3.45 3.64 3.94
C ASN A 503 -2.95 4.44 5.16
N ASP A 504 -1.98 5.33 4.94
CA ASP A 504 -1.51 6.25 5.97
C ASP A 504 -2.64 7.15 6.51
N GLY A 505 -2.85 7.14 7.82
CA GLY A 505 -3.88 7.92 8.53
C GLY A 505 -5.30 7.35 8.45
N GLU A 506 -5.51 6.22 7.77
CA GLU A 506 -6.82 5.58 7.65
C GLU A 506 -7.15 4.76 8.90
N THR A 507 -8.30 5.04 9.52
CA THR A 507 -8.83 4.24 10.63
C THR A 507 -9.68 3.10 10.07
N GLN A 508 -9.32 1.86 10.40
CA GLN A 508 -10.09 0.68 10.01
C GLN A 508 -10.55 -0.11 11.24
N VAL A 509 -11.75 -0.69 11.14
CA VAL A 509 -12.27 -1.60 12.16
C VAL A 509 -11.61 -2.98 11.96
N LEU A 510 -10.85 -3.40 12.96
CA LEU A 510 -10.16 -4.70 12.98
C LEU A 510 -11.14 -5.84 13.27
N ALA A 511 -11.99 -5.63 14.27
CA ALA A 511 -12.96 -6.59 14.74
C ALA A 511 -14.07 -5.87 15.52
N GLY A 512 -15.27 -6.45 15.54
CA GLY A 512 -16.35 -5.99 16.38
C GLY A 512 -17.27 -7.16 16.78
N LEU A 513 -17.82 -7.09 17.99
CA LEU A 513 -18.77 -8.05 18.51
C LEU A 513 -19.90 -7.31 19.23
N ILE A 514 -21.13 -7.57 18.81
CA ILE A 514 -22.32 -7.12 19.52
C ILE A 514 -23.02 -8.37 20.05
N ASN A 515 -23.25 -8.41 21.35
CA ASN A 515 -23.97 -9.48 22.02
C ASN A 515 -25.13 -8.87 22.83
N ASP A 516 -26.36 -9.20 22.45
CA ASP A 516 -27.60 -8.72 23.06
C ASP A 516 -28.38 -9.94 23.57
N GLU A 517 -28.48 -10.08 24.90
CA GLU A 517 -29.14 -11.19 25.58
C GLU A 517 -30.38 -10.66 26.31
N ASP A 518 -31.56 -11.11 25.86
CA ASP A 518 -32.84 -10.84 26.51
C ASP A 518 -33.30 -12.09 27.27
N ARG A 519 -33.42 -11.98 28.59
CA ARG A 519 -33.89 -13.06 29.47
C ARG A 519 -35.17 -12.63 30.19
N LYS A 520 -36.27 -13.26 29.80
CA LYS A 520 -37.57 -13.11 30.45
C LYS A 520 -37.86 -14.34 31.30
N SER A 521 -38.05 -14.14 32.60
CA SER A 521 -38.55 -15.19 33.49
C SER A 521 -39.81 -14.74 34.21
N ALA A 522 -40.74 -15.69 34.36
CA ALA A 522 -41.98 -15.48 35.07
C ALA A 522 -42.15 -16.61 36.09
N ASN A 523 -42.23 -16.25 37.37
CA ASN A 523 -42.51 -17.18 38.46
C ASN A 523 -43.85 -16.80 39.07
N GLY A 524 -44.82 -17.71 39.10
CA GLY A 524 -46.14 -17.38 39.62
C GLY A 524 -47.01 -18.60 39.86
N VAL A 525 -48.20 -18.37 40.40
CA VAL A 525 -49.17 -19.43 40.71
C VAL A 525 -49.63 -20.12 39.42
N PRO A 526 -49.51 -21.45 39.29
CA PRO A 526 -49.95 -22.18 38.10
C PRO A 526 -51.42 -21.88 37.78
N GLY A 527 -51.72 -21.63 36.50
CA GLY A 527 -53.07 -21.29 36.02
C GLY A 527 -53.41 -19.79 36.10
N LEU A 528 -53.21 -19.16 37.26
CA LEU A 528 -53.58 -17.74 37.47
C LEU A 528 -52.56 -16.75 36.91
N SER A 529 -51.27 -17.10 36.87
CA SER A 529 -50.20 -16.25 36.35
C SER A 529 -50.26 -16.06 34.82
N GLY A 530 -50.94 -16.94 34.10
CA GLY A 530 -51.09 -16.89 32.63
C GLY A 530 -52.22 -16.00 32.12
N LEU A 531 -53.06 -15.43 33.00
CA LEU A 531 -54.18 -14.59 32.58
C LEU A 531 -53.68 -13.24 32.02
N PRO A 532 -54.18 -12.78 30.85
CA PRO A 532 -53.85 -11.46 30.34
C PRO A 532 -54.33 -10.40 31.35
N VAL A 533 -53.49 -9.39 31.61
CA VAL A 533 -53.72 -8.28 32.57
C VAL A 533 -53.65 -8.68 34.05
N LEU A 534 -54.35 -9.73 34.48
CA LEU A 534 -54.41 -10.17 35.89
C LEU A 534 -53.20 -10.99 36.34
N GLY A 535 -52.47 -11.63 35.41
CA GLY A 535 -51.31 -12.47 35.72
C GLY A 535 -50.18 -11.77 36.48
N LYS A 536 -50.05 -10.44 36.32
CA LYS A 536 -49.05 -9.61 37.03
C LYS A 536 -49.30 -9.51 38.54
N LEU A 537 -50.53 -9.80 39.01
CA LEU A 537 -50.88 -9.85 40.44
C LEU A 537 -50.59 -11.24 41.05
N PHE A 538 -50.44 -12.27 40.21
CA PHE A 538 -50.31 -13.67 40.63
C PHE A 538 -48.94 -14.28 40.31
N GLY A 539 -47.95 -13.43 40.05
CA GLY A 539 -46.57 -13.82 39.81
C GLY A 539 -45.62 -12.63 39.76
N VAL A 540 -44.32 -12.93 39.69
CA VAL A 540 -43.24 -11.99 39.45
C VAL A 540 -42.70 -12.22 38.06
N GLN A 541 -42.69 -11.17 37.25
CA GLN A 541 -42.02 -11.15 35.97
C GLN A 541 -40.71 -10.38 36.12
N SER A 542 -39.61 -10.98 35.67
CA SER A 542 -38.31 -10.32 35.56
C SER A 542 -37.85 -10.33 34.11
N ASP A 543 -37.55 -9.14 33.60
CA ASP A 543 -36.95 -8.91 32.29
C ASP A 543 -35.52 -8.43 32.52
N THR A 544 -34.55 -9.22 32.07
CA THR A 544 -33.13 -8.90 32.15
C THR A 544 -32.60 -8.76 30.74
N ARG A 545 -32.10 -7.58 30.40
CA ARG A 545 -31.45 -7.30 29.12
C ARG A 545 -29.98 -6.96 29.34
N ASN A 546 -29.12 -7.75 28.73
CA ASN A 546 -27.67 -7.57 28.79
C ASN A 546 -27.14 -7.30 27.39
N LYS A 547 -26.62 -6.10 27.16
CA LYS A 547 -26.05 -5.71 25.88
C LYS A 547 -24.56 -5.39 26.03
N THR A 548 -23.72 -6.03 25.23
CA THR A 548 -22.27 -5.80 25.16
C THR A 548 -21.85 -5.51 23.73
N GLU A 549 -21.11 -4.43 23.53
CA GLU A 549 -20.58 -3.99 22.25
C GLU A 549 -19.07 -3.79 22.37
N VAL A 550 -18.31 -4.49 21.54
CA VAL A 550 -16.85 -4.37 21.50
C VAL A 550 -16.46 -3.96 20.09
N VAL A 551 -15.64 -2.92 19.97
CA VAL A 551 -15.10 -2.43 18.69
C VAL A 551 -13.60 -2.21 18.82
N LEU A 552 -12.84 -2.80 17.91
CA LEU A 552 -11.39 -2.68 17.81
C LEU A 552 -11.07 -1.88 16.55
N LEU A 553 -10.40 -0.75 16.69
CA LEU A 553 -9.95 0.08 15.59
C LEU A 553 -8.43 0.17 15.58
N ILE A 554 -7.86 0.34 14.38
CA ILE A 554 -6.43 0.60 14.20
C ILE A 554 -6.24 1.70 13.16
N THR A 555 -5.34 2.63 13.45
CA THR A 555 -4.95 3.73 12.57
C THR A 555 -3.42 3.77 12.49
N PRO A 556 -2.81 3.46 11.33
CA PRO A 556 -1.39 3.69 11.13
C PRO A 556 -1.14 5.16 10.77
N ARG A 557 -0.01 5.69 11.23
CA ARG A 557 0.52 6.99 10.84
C ARG A 557 2.01 6.86 10.52
N ILE A 558 2.38 7.01 9.26
CA ILE A 558 3.77 6.94 8.81
C ILE A 558 4.49 8.19 9.32
N VAL A 559 5.49 8.00 10.20
CA VAL A 559 6.32 9.09 10.72
C VAL A 559 7.43 9.41 9.71
N ARG A 560 7.96 8.36 9.07
CA ARG A 560 8.98 8.44 8.02
C ARG A 560 8.69 7.38 6.97
N ASN A 561 8.54 7.78 5.70
CA ASN A 561 8.35 6.84 4.60
C ASN A 561 9.69 6.44 3.97
N THR A 562 9.72 5.30 3.27
CA THR A 562 10.84 4.86 2.44
C THR A 562 11.10 5.91 1.36
N ALA A 563 12.21 6.63 1.47
CA ALA A 563 12.66 7.49 0.40
C ALA A 563 13.12 6.62 -0.77
N VAL A 564 12.52 6.81 -1.96
CA VAL A 564 13.06 6.24 -3.18
C VAL A 564 14.27 7.09 -3.59
N PRO A 565 15.47 6.52 -3.74
CA PRO A 565 16.64 7.26 -4.20
C PRO A 565 16.35 7.93 -5.55
N ASP A 566 16.91 9.12 -5.77
CA ASP A 566 16.79 9.82 -7.06
C ASP A 566 17.32 8.91 -8.19
N VAL A 567 16.63 8.91 -9.35
CA VAL A 567 16.94 8.05 -10.50
C VAL A 567 18.37 8.26 -10.98
N GLY A 568 18.94 9.45 -10.76
CA GLY A 568 20.35 9.77 -11.04
C GLY A 568 21.36 9.03 -10.16
N LEU A 569 20.96 8.56 -8.97
CA LEU A 569 21.77 7.69 -8.10
C LEU A 569 21.57 6.21 -8.43
N THR A 570 20.44 5.83 -9.02
CA THR A 570 20.13 4.44 -9.40
C THR A 570 20.65 4.07 -10.79
N ARG A 571 20.93 5.06 -11.66
CA ARG A 571 21.52 4.85 -12.99
C ARG A 571 22.99 5.28 -13.00
N LEU A 572 23.85 4.34 -12.61
CA LEU A 572 25.29 4.56 -12.57
C LEU A 572 25.96 3.92 -13.81
N PRO A 573 26.86 4.63 -14.52
CA PRO A 573 27.68 3.99 -15.54
C PRO A 573 28.63 2.99 -14.86
N GLY A 574 28.39 1.69 -15.04
CA GLY A 574 29.18 0.62 -14.42
C GLY A 574 30.61 0.46 -14.97
N GLY A 575 30.98 1.22 -16.01
CA GLY A 575 32.25 1.07 -16.71
C GLY A 575 32.32 -0.21 -17.54
N THR A 576 33.52 -0.78 -17.67
CA THR A 576 33.74 -2.05 -18.36
C THR A 576 34.11 -3.14 -17.36
N ASP A 577 33.95 -4.41 -17.72
CA ASP A 577 34.23 -5.52 -16.81
C ASP A 577 35.70 -5.57 -16.33
N ALA A 578 36.61 -5.04 -17.17
CA ALA A 578 38.04 -4.91 -16.88
C ALA A 578 38.39 -3.65 -16.06
N SER A 579 37.49 -2.66 -15.99
CA SER A 579 37.68 -1.42 -15.24
C SER A 579 36.33 -0.90 -14.75
N PRO A 580 35.84 -1.42 -13.60
CA PRO A 580 34.59 -0.98 -12.99
C PRO A 580 34.64 0.52 -12.67
N GLY A 581 33.55 1.25 -12.93
CA GLY A 581 33.47 2.69 -12.69
C GLY A 581 34.27 3.56 -13.67
N ALA A 582 35.00 2.96 -14.64
CA ALA A 582 35.67 3.73 -15.69
C ALA A 582 34.65 4.48 -16.57
N PHE A 583 35.03 5.67 -17.03
CA PHE A 583 34.22 6.48 -17.93
C PHE A 583 33.81 5.69 -19.17
N SER A 584 32.60 5.87 -19.71
CA SER A 584 32.27 5.24 -21.00
C SER A 584 33.11 5.85 -22.12
N SER A 585 33.49 5.07 -23.13
CA SER A 585 34.29 5.56 -24.28
C SER A 585 33.47 6.35 -25.31
N ARG A 586 32.31 6.90 -24.91
CA ARG A 586 31.49 7.74 -25.79
C ARG A 586 32.11 9.14 -25.88
N LEU A 587 32.36 9.58 -27.10
CA LEU A 587 32.77 10.95 -27.40
C LEU A 587 31.56 11.89 -27.24
N ARG A 588 31.80 13.17 -26.96
CA ARG A 588 30.73 14.19 -26.96
C ARG A 588 30.02 14.24 -28.32
N ASP A 589 28.75 14.65 -28.34
CA ASP A 589 27.91 14.69 -29.55
C ASP A 589 28.49 15.52 -30.72
N GLN A 590 29.42 16.43 -30.43
CA GLN A 590 30.09 17.27 -31.44
C GLN A 590 31.42 16.68 -31.96
N ALA A 591 32.00 15.70 -31.28
CA ALA A 591 33.28 15.12 -31.65
C ALA A 591 33.14 14.09 -32.78
N ARG A 592 33.98 14.23 -33.81
CA ARG A 592 34.06 13.27 -34.92
C ARG A 592 35.44 12.59 -34.90
N ALA A 593 35.45 11.26 -34.82
CA ALA A 593 36.66 10.44 -34.88
C ALA A 593 36.48 9.34 -35.93
N GLY A 594 37.53 9.09 -36.73
CA GLY A 594 37.56 8.01 -37.71
C GLY A 594 38.96 7.43 -37.86
N VAL A 595 39.05 6.11 -38.02
CA VAL A 595 40.29 5.39 -38.36
C VAL A 595 40.18 5.00 -39.83
N GLY A 596 41.03 5.58 -40.69
CA GLY A 596 41.06 5.24 -42.10
C GLY A 596 41.69 3.87 -42.31
N LEU A 597 40.95 2.92 -42.89
CA LEU A 597 41.50 1.67 -43.42
C LEU A 597 42.36 1.98 -44.66
N ALA A 598 43.57 1.43 -44.70
CA ALA A 598 44.51 1.60 -45.80
C ALA A 598 44.04 0.85 -47.06
N GLY A 599 44.07 1.55 -48.22
CA GLY A 599 44.06 0.92 -49.54
C GLY A 599 43.13 1.56 -50.58
N ALA A 600 43.74 2.28 -51.52
CA ALA A 600 43.36 2.54 -52.93
C ALA A 600 43.47 4.03 -53.31
N GLY A 601 44.33 4.29 -54.30
CA GLY A 601 44.67 5.63 -54.77
C GLY A 601 43.74 6.18 -55.85
N ALA A 602 43.83 7.51 -55.96
CA ALA A 602 43.58 8.39 -57.10
C ALA A 602 42.15 8.48 -57.71
N ALA A 603 41.44 9.58 -57.38
CA ALA A 603 40.86 10.49 -58.37
C ALA A 603 40.49 11.85 -57.76
N SER A 604 40.61 12.89 -58.57
CA SER A 604 40.62 14.33 -58.27
C SER A 604 39.32 14.96 -57.78
N ALA A 605 39.53 16.02 -56.98
CA ALA A 605 38.79 17.26 -56.79
C ALA A 605 37.40 17.52 -57.42
N ARG A 606 36.46 17.83 -56.51
CA ARG A 606 35.46 18.93 -56.51
C ARG A 606 34.33 18.92 -57.55
N SER A 607 33.16 18.49 -57.08
CA SER A 607 31.96 19.33 -57.07
C SER A 607 31.13 18.98 -55.84
N ALA A 608 30.72 19.99 -55.08
CA ALA A 608 29.85 19.86 -53.93
C ALA A 608 28.39 20.02 -54.39
N ALA A 609 27.62 18.92 -54.36
CA ALA A 609 26.17 18.94 -54.25
C ALA A 609 25.68 17.56 -53.75
N THR A 610 25.08 17.57 -52.55
CA THR A 610 24.23 16.51 -51.96
C THR A 610 24.77 15.09 -51.92
N ALA A 611 25.50 14.75 -50.85
CA ALA A 611 25.84 13.37 -50.52
C ALA A 611 24.80 12.76 -49.58
N GLN A 612 23.96 11.88 -50.15
CA GLN A 612 23.27 10.81 -49.44
C GLN A 612 24.31 9.90 -48.76
N ALA A 613 23.99 9.46 -47.54
CA ALA A 613 24.80 8.57 -46.74
C ALA A 613 25.02 7.21 -47.44
N PRO A 614 26.20 6.60 -47.29
CA PRO A 614 26.59 5.43 -48.07
C PRO A 614 25.96 4.15 -47.53
N ALA A 615 25.59 3.29 -48.48
CA ALA A 615 25.23 1.91 -48.27
C ALA A 615 26.37 1.15 -47.58
N ALA A 616 26.04 0.52 -46.45
CA ALA A 616 26.83 -0.55 -45.87
C ALA A 616 26.55 -1.83 -46.69
N GLY A 617 27.62 -2.41 -47.23
CA GLY A 617 27.56 -3.73 -47.84
C GLY A 617 27.28 -4.81 -46.80
N ALA A 618 26.43 -5.75 -47.22
CA ALA A 618 26.19 -7.06 -46.64
C ALA A 618 25.68 -7.08 -45.19
N ALA A 619 24.44 -6.59 -45.01
CA ALA A 619 23.57 -7.12 -43.96
C ALA A 619 23.27 -8.58 -44.33
N ALA A 620 23.78 -9.50 -43.51
CA ALA A 620 23.22 -10.85 -43.44
C ALA A 620 21.70 -10.72 -43.23
N ASP A 621 20.92 -11.53 -43.95
CA ASP A 621 19.47 -11.59 -43.89
C ASP A 621 18.96 -11.38 -42.45
N ALA A 622 18.41 -10.20 -42.18
CA ALA A 622 17.88 -9.86 -40.87
C ALA A 622 16.53 -10.56 -40.70
N GLU A 623 16.59 -11.79 -40.17
CA GLU A 623 15.43 -12.60 -39.82
C GLU A 623 14.54 -11.85 -38.82
N VAL A 624 13.25 -11.70 -39.14
CA VAL A 624 12.26 -11.02 -38.28
C VAL A 624 11.76 -12.01 -37.23
N VAL A 625 12.01 -11.74 -35.96
CA VAL A 625 11.53 -12.60 -34.86
C VAL A 625 10.15 -12.11 -34.37
N LEU A 626 9.13 -12.94 -34.51
CA LEU A 626 7.78 -12.74 -33.99
C LEU A 626 7.61 -13.55 -32.69
N ARG A 627 7.35 -12.88 -31.57
CA ARG A 627 7.09 -13.55 -30.29
C ARG A 627 5.60 -13.80 -30.10
N LEU A 628 5.27 -15.04 -29.76
CA LEU A 628 3.91 -15.52 -29.44
C LEU A 628 3.84 -15.91 -27.96
N ASP A 629 3.06 -15.16 -27.20
CA ASP A 629 2.80 -15.42 -25.78
C ASP A 629 1.31 -15.75 -25.58
N VAL A 630 0.99 -16.88 -24.93
CA VAL A 630 -0.39 -17.31 -24.69
C VAL A 630 -0.61 -17.57 -23.20
N THR A 631 -1.82 -17.31 -22.70
CA THR A 631 -2.20 -17.66 -21.32
C THR A 631 -2.04 -19.18 -21.09
N PRO A 632 -1.21 -19.63 -20.13
CA PRO A 632 -0.83 -21.04 -20.04
C PRO A 632 -1.93 -21.96 -19.48
N GLN A 633 -2.84 -21.44 -18.65
CA GLN A 633 -3.92 -22.20 -18.01
C GLN A 633 -5.21 -21.39 -17.92
N VAL A 634 -6.35 -21.99 -18.30
CA VAL A 634 -7.68 -21.35 -18.27
C VAL A 634 -8.74 -22.38 -17.89
N GLY A 635 -9.72 -22.04 -17.05
CA GLY A 635 -10.85 -22.93 -16.76
C GLY A 635 -11.84 -23.06 -17.93
N ALA A 636 -12.59 -24.17 -18.01
CA ALA A 636 -13.61 -24.35 -19.04
C ALA A 636 -14.61 -23.17 -19.11
N GLY A 637 -14.78 -22.56 -20.29
CA GLY A 637 -15.60 -21.36 -20.50
C GLY A 637 -14.87 -20.02 -20.35
N GLY A 638 -13.60 -20.04 -19.91
CA GLY A 638 -12.76 -18.86 -19.72
C GLY A 638 -12.15 -18.30 -21.00
N THR A 639 -11.51 -17.13 -20.87
CA THR A 639 -10.86 -16.42 -21.98
C THR A 639 -9.36 -16.69 -22.01
N VAL A 640 -8.85 -17.05 -23.18
CA VAL A 640 -7.44 -17.21 -23.52
C VAL A 640 -6.97 -15.95 -24.25
N SER A 641 -6.02 -15.20 -23.68
CA SER A 641 -5.35 -14.12 -24.40
C SER A 641 -4.12 -14.63 -25.13
N VAL A 642 -3.99 -14.21 -26.38
CA VAL A 642 -2.87 -14.48 -27.28
C VAL A 642 -2.23 -13.16 -27.66
N THR A 643 -0.98 -12.94 -27.26
CA THR A 643 -0.22 -11.72 -27.54
C THR A 643 0.83 -12.00 -28.61
N LEU A 644 0.79 -11.22 -29.69
CA LEU A 644 1.75 -11.24 -30.79
C LEU A 644 2.56 -9.94 -30.76
N ARG A 645 3.88 -10.04 -30.63
CA ARG A 645 4.78 -8.87 -30.57
C ARG A 645 6.03 -9.06 -31.40
N HIS A 646 6.52 -7.97 -31.98
CA HIS A 646 7.80 -7.98 -32.69
C HIS A 646 8.45 -6.59 -32.64
N ASP A 647 9.79 -6.56 -32.63
CA ASP A 647 10.57 -5.33 -32.45
C ASP A 647 11.15 -4.80 -33.78
N SER A 648 10.75 -5.42 -34.90
CA SER A 648 11.26 -5.11 -36.23
C SER A 648 10.63 -3.85 -36.82
N GLY A 649 11.36 -3.14 -37.69
CA GLY A 649 10.85 -1.97 -38.42
C GLY A 649 9.93 -2.31 -39.61
N VAL A 650 9.50 -3.56 -39.73
CA VAL A 650 8.78 -4.12 -40.87
C VAL A 650 7.33 -4.42 -40.48
N SER A 651 6.36 -4.35 -41.39
CA SER A 651 4.99 -4.80 -41.09
C SER A 651 4.88 -6.31 -41.24
N VAL A 652 4.22 -7.00 -40.32
CA VAL A 652 4.08 -8.47 -40.34
C VAL A 652 2.60 -8.84 -40.47
N ARG A 653 2.28 -9.67 -41.46
CA ARG A 653 0.94 -10.22 -41.69
C ARG A 653 0.98 -11.73 -41.57
N GLY A 654 -0.07 -12.33 -41.03
CA GLY A 654 -0.20 -13.77 -40.91
C GLY A 654 -1.58 -14.18 -40.43
N GLU A 655 -1.75 -15.48 -40.18
CA GLU A 655 -2.98 -16.06 -39.65
C GLU A 655 -2.70 -16.80 -38.35
N LEU A 656 -3.56 -16.60 -37.36
CA LEU A 656 -3.61 -17.39 -36.15
C LEU A 656 -4.42 -18.65 -36.44
N GLU A 657 -3.84 -19.83 -36.24
CA GLU A 657 -4.50 -21.12 -36.42
C GLU A 657 -4.86 -21.74 -35.07
N PHE A 658 -6.11 -22.14 -34.89
CA PHE A 658 -6.63 -22.76 -33.67
C PHE A 658 -7.80 -23.72 -33.98
N ASP A 659 -8.08 -24.66 -33.09
CA ASP A 659 -9.18 -25.62 -33.26
C ASP A 659 -10.54 -24.93 -33.04
N ALA A 660 -11.28 -24.72 -34.13
CA ALA A 660 -12.58 -24.05 -34.16
C ALA A 660 -13.68 -24.77 -33.35
N THR A 661 -13.50 -26.07 -33.06
CA THR A 661 -14.47 -26.83 -32.27
C THR A 661 -14.30 -26.62 -30.75
N ARG A 662 -13.17 -26.04 -30.34
CA ARG A 662 -12.74 -25.91 -28.93
C ARG A 662 -12.41 -24.48 -28.52
N LEU A 663 -12.00 -23.63 -29.46
CA LEU A 663 -11.72 -22.21 -29.25
C LEU A 663 -12.56 -21.36 -30.20
N GLN A 664 -13.18 -20.32 -29.66
CA GLN A 664 -13.97 -19.35 -30.43
C GLN A 664 -13.46 -17.93 -30.18
N PRO A 665 -13.23 -17.10 -31.21
CA PRO A 665 -12.81 -15.72 -31.00
C PRO A 665 -13.91 -14.91 -30.29
N ALA A 666 -13.51 -14.07 -29.33
CA ALA A 666 -14.44 -13.25 -28.55
C ALA A 666 -15.02 -12.06 -29.35
N GLN A 667 -14.42 -11.74 -30.50
CA GLN A 667 -14.85 -10.66 -31.40
C GLN A 667 -14.98 -11.21 -32.83
N ALA A 668 -16.01 -10.80 -33.57
CA ALA A 668 -16.18 -11.16 -34.97
C ALA A 668 -15.01 -10.59 -35.80
N ALA A 669 -14.27 -11.44 -36.50
CA ALA A 669 -13.16 -11.01 -37.34
C ALA A 669 -13.70 -10.12 -38.49
N ALA A 670 -13.13 -8.93 -38.66
CA ALA A 670 -13.39 -8.07 -39.81
C ALA A 670 -12.72 -8.69 -41.05
N GLY A 671 -13.45 -9.54 -41.77
CA GLY A 671 -12.96 -10.21 -42.98
C GLY A 671 -13.42 -11.67 -43.05
N ASN A 672 -13.50 -12.20 -44.27
CA ASN A 672 -14.00 -13.54 -44.59
C ASN A 672 -13.05 -14.63 -44.03
N ALA A 673 -13.10 -14.88 -42.73
CA ALA A 673 -12.22 -15.81 -42.02
C ALA A 673 -12.77 -17.24 -42.08
N ALA A 674 -11.95 -18.20 -42.51
CA ALA A 674 -12.28 -19.61 -42.44
C ALA A 674 -12.36 -20.07 -40.97
N PRO A 675 -13.27 -21.00 -40.61
CA PRO A 675 -13.38 -21.49 -39.24
C PRO A 675 -12.05 -22.06 -38.74
N GLY A 676 -11.51 -21.50 -37.65
CA GLY A 676 -10.23 -21.91 -37.05
C GLY A 676 -8.99 -21.15 -37.53
N ARG A 677 -9.16 -20.15 -38.40
CA ARG A 677 -8.08 -19.26 -38.85
C ARG A 677 -8.47 -17.80 -38.69
N MET A 678 -7.61 -16.99 -38.10
CA MET A 678 -7.86 -15.56 -37.88
C MET A 678 -6.69 -14.71 -38.41
N PRO A 679 -6.90 -13.88 -39.44
CA PRO A 679 -5.84 -13.03 -39.97
C PRO A 679 -5.48 -11.92 -38.98
N PHE A 680 -4.19 -11.58 -38.92
CA PHE A 680 -3.67 -10.43 -38.19
C PHE A 680 -2.64 -9.67 -39.02
N GLU A 681 -2.56 -8.37 -38.72
CA GLU A 681 -1.55 -7.46 -39.24
C GLU A 681 -0.97 -6.68 -38.06
N LEU A 682 0.36 -6.59 -38.01
CA LEU A 682 1.16 -5.87 -37.04
C LEU A 682 1.89 -4.73 -37.75
N THR A 683 1.73 -3.51 -37.23
CA THR A 683 2.50 -2.33 -37.67
C THR A 683 3.96 -2.45 -37.22
N PRO A 684 4.92 -1.76 -37.86
CA PRO A 684 6.33 -1.75 -37.43
C PRO A 684 6.47 -1.51 -35.91
N ARG A 685 7.24 -2.36 -35.22
CA ARG A 685 7.38 -2.39 -33.75
C ARG A 685 6.05 -2.49 -32.98
N GLY A 686 5.09 -3.20 -33.55
CA GLY A 686 3.73 -3.32 -33.04
C GLY A 686 3.49 -4.58 -32.20
N GLU A 687 2.52 -4.46 -31.29
CA GLU A 687 1.96 -5.54 -30.48
C GLU A 687 0.45 -5.64 -30.76
N ARG A 688 -0.09 -6.86 -30.80
CA ARG A 688 -1.52 -7.12 -30.94
C ARG A 688 -1.95 -8.25 -30.03
N VAL A 689 -3.04 -8.01 -29.30
CA VAL A 689 -3.67 -9.00 -28.41
C VAL A 689 -4.95 -9.52 -29.06
N VAL A 690 -5.08 -10.83 -29.17
CA VAL A 690 -6.26 -11.55 -29.66
C VAL A 690 -6.85 -12.34 -28.51
N VAL A 691 -8.17 -12.25 -28.32
CA VAL A 691 -8.88 -12.95 -27.23
C VAL A 691 -9.71 -14.07 -27.82
N LEU A 692 -9.42 -15.30 -27.38
CA LEU A 692 -10.17 -16.51 -27.68
C LEU A 692 -10.95 -16.96 -26.43
N ARG A 693 -12.04 -17.67 -26.62
CA ARG A 693 -12.84 -18.28 -25.54
C ARG A 693 -12.74 -19.79 -25.64
N ALA A 694 -12.38 -20.44 -24.54
CA ALA A 694 -12.37 -21.89 -24.44
C ALA A 694 -13.81 -22.40 -24.28
N LEU A 695 -14.28 -23.21 -25.22
CA LEU A 695 -15.59 -23.83 -25.17
C LEU A 695 -15.62 -24.94 -24.10
N PRO A 696 -16.78 -25.23 -23.49
CA PRO A 696 -16.90 -26.30 -22.49
C PRO A 696 -16.42 -27.68 -22.96
N ALA A 697 -16.47 -27.95 -24.27
CA ALA A 697 -15.97 -29.17 -24.89
C ALA A 697 -14.44 -29.36 -24.79
N ALA A 698 -13.69 -28.32 -24.41
CA ALA A 698 -12.23 -28.35 -24.29
C ALA A 698 -11.73 -28.69 -22.88
N ALA A 699 -12.63 -28.94 -21.91
CA ALA A 699 -12.25 -29.21 -20.53
C ALA A 699 -11.30 -30.42 -20.40
N GLY A 700 -10.19 -30.24 -19.68
CA GLY A 700 -9.19 -31.28 -19.42
C GLY A 700 -8.21 -31.55 -20.58
N GLN A 701 -8.19 -30.72 -21.62
CA GLN A 701 -7.32 -30.89 -22.79
C GLN A 701 -6.27 -29.79 -22.90
N VAL A 702 -5.12 -30.15 -23.48
CA VAL A 702 -4.10 -29.19 -23.92
C VAL A 702 -4.42 -28.80 -25.36
N LEU A 703 -4.62 -27.50 -25.58
CA LEU A 703 -4.92 -26.91 -26.89
C LEU A 703 -3.69 -26.21 -27.44
N SER A 704 -3.49 -26.25 -28.75
CA SER A 704 -2.45 -25.50 -29.44
C SER A 704 -3.04 -24.33 -30.23
N VAL A 705 -2.35 -23.20 -30.16
CA VAL A 705 -2.57 -21.99 -30.97
C VAL A 705 -1.29 -21.74 -31.74
N ASN A 706 -1.36 -21.83 -33.06
CA ASN A 706 -0.20 -21.66 -33.92
C ASN A 706 -0.32 -20.38 -34.77
N VAL A 707 0.78 -20.00 -35.39
CA VAL A 707 0.82 -18.89 -36.34
C VAL A 707 1.29 -19.43 -37.68
N GLY A 708 0.49 -19.22 -38.72
CA GLY A 708 0.73 -19.66 -40.09
C GLY A 708 0.66 -18.51 -41.09
N GLY A 709 1.10 -18.74 -42.34
CA GLY A 709 0.97 -17.77 -43.43
C GLY A 709 1.73 -16.46 -43.23
N LEU A 710 2.86 -16.49 -42.54
CA LEU A 710 3.63 -15.29 -42.19
C LEU A 710 4.30 -14.66 -43.42
N SER A 711 4.10 -13.35 -43.57
CA SER A 711 4.82 -12.51 -44.52
C SER A 711 5.19 -11.19 -43.85
N ALA A 712 6.41 -10.73 -44.06
CA ALA A 712 6.86 -9.41 -43.63
C ALA A 712 7.02 -8.52 -44.86
N ALA A 713 6.53 -7.28 -44.77
CA ALA A 713 6.63 -6.28 -45.85
C ALA A 713 7.29 -5.01 -45.32
N GLY A 714 8.48 -4.71 -45.84
CA GLY A 714 9.23 -3.49 -45.57
C GLY A 714 8.72 -2.31 -46.39
N LEU A 715 8.94 -1.10 -45.90
CA LEU A 715 8.56 0.14 -46.60
C LEU A 715 9.23 0.30 -47.99
N ASN A 716 10.29 -0.47 -48.25
CA ASN A 716 11.06 -0.47 -49.51
C ASN A 716 10.77 -1.69 -50.41
N GLY A 717 9.75 -2.50 -50.12
CA GLY A 717 9.42 -3.71 -50.89
C GLY A 717 10.25 -4.96 -50.54
N GLU A 718 11.04 -4.91 -49.47
CA GLU A 718 11.78 -6.07 -48.93
C GLU A 718 10.85 -7.03 -48.18
N THR A 719 11.02 -8.35 -48.42
CA THR A 719 10.27 -9.42 -47.75
C THR A 719 11.21 -10.34 -46.94
N PRO A 720 11.63 -9.94 -45.73
CA PRO A 720 12.52 -10.75 -44.90
C PRO A 720 11.81 -12.00 -44.34
N PRO A 721 12.53 -13.11 -44.12
CA PRO A 721 11.97 -14.31 -43.50
C PRO A 721 11.57 -14.04 -42.05
N VAL A 722 10.44 -14.61 -41.63
CA VAL A 722 9.88 -14.44 -40.28
C VAL A 722 10.01 -15.75 -39.49
N ARG A 723 10.59 -15.68 -38.29
CA ARG A 723 10.70 -16.80 -37.35
C ARG A 723 9.83 -16.55 -36.13
N VAL A 724 9.10 -17.58 -35.70
CA VAL A 724 8.23 -17.51 -34.51
C VAL A 724 8.98 -18.04 -33.29
N GLU A 725 8.98 -17.28 -32.19
CA GLU A 725 9.46 -17.69 -30.87
C GLU A 725 8.32 -17.70 -29.86
N GLY A 726 8.15 -18.81 -29.14
CA GLY A 726 7.14 -18.96 -28.09
C GLY A 726 6.34 -20.26 -28.20
N SER A 727 5.60 -20.58 -27.15
CA SER A 727 4.73 -21.78 -27.10
C SER A 727 3.27 -21.36 -27.07
N GLY A 728 2.49 -21.79 -28.06
CA GLY A 728 1.05 -21.55 -28.09
C GLY A 728 0.22 -22.62 -27.38
N MET A 729 0.75 -23.27 -26.35
CA MET A 729 0.03 -24.33 -25.63
C MET A 729 -0.78 -23.77 -24.47
N VAL A 730 -2.04 -24.21 -24.36
CA VAL A 730 -2.99 -23.78 -23.33
C VAL A 730 -3.59 -25.02 -22.68
N THR A 731 -3.47 -25.14 -21.37
CA THR A 731 -4.12 -26.22 -20.61
C THR A 731 -5.49 -25.73 -20.14
N VAL A 732 -6.56 -26.42 -20.54
CA VAL A 732 -7.91 -26.10 -20.07
C VAL A 732 -8.26 -26.98 -18.87
N GLU A 733 -8.40 -26.39 -17.69
CA GLU A 733 -8.70 -27.13 -16.46
C GLU A 733 -10.19 -27.50 -16.37
N VAL A 734 -10.46 -28.70 -15.87
CA VAL A 734 -11.81 -29.13 -15.49
C VAL A 734 -12.14 -28.39 -14.19
N LYS A 735 -13.17 -27.56 -14.23
CA LYS A 735 -13.61 -26.78 -13.07
C LYS A 735 -14.24 -27.67 -11.99
#